data_AF-A0A8H7S703-F1
#
_entry.id   AF-A0A8H7S703-F1
#
_cell.length_a   1.000
_cell.length_b   1.000
_cell.length_c   1.000
_cell.angle_alpha   90.00
_cell.angle_beta   90.00
_cell.angle_gamma   90.00
#
_symmetry.space_group_name_H-M   'P 1'
#
loop_
_entity.id
_entity.type
_entity.pdbx_description
1 polymer ?
#
loop_
_entity_poly.entity_id
_entity_poly.type
_entity_poly.pdbx_seq_one_letter_code
_entity_poly.pdbx_strand_id
1 'polypeptide(L)'
;MINNIEKSTRERLLKKKHDRCLELLRKTSSPPVANQEMAREGHLRLLSVVYEAGRQHSCFELSHDESTAQLLCRVVTKKTSEALQVRKWGDTISAFIGCKWECVQQFVKYTSMILKSQPDAKLFNPEFIFESAVEELECASELCAAAVMNSVGTLLSLKWSKSVDLIQRAVDYTIELIKENFTQSKTSPPMMRAIVDMILQPELLADEALNQPDGPIKKVVNYILEIGELKPFVVTQCATLLHGFWSQHTKVSDRSMLHYAPEIAKLLTYGPLRDREDQKLEAALAIKLQDPEAVREAENSVALNFNQNDYMARVYMNDLILRLDEKNELHIQLAEQLMDILLDKITDGSLEGNQFPFTIEHRTKIRIWCSMMLLHRYIQKQKAEYYIKRIWESLRGETAISVRCFTEWILARLFRQFPDQLPILYTAMEEPDVSPHYVVSYLTVTFSLGDILDDTSAKDYFEEIFSKIIPWLTSNNFTVRLYSFCSWFRNLNACRSRQLNKDIEKNRIMASLIKFMDQYVDTIKFTEKIKSNFYMTEFDPLADYNLEFIFRQILSIFDVLENEKIASRAFMKVNPRPVESCPISNPERRNIRSIADSINLQQDVEEDKKKSFSEGANNNEDVYQKKIMPWEMMLETDVELTKDLVKAKRRRNDLIVIASLIDRIPNIAGLCRTCEIFNASLLVVNNIKLKEEVNFTSISVASERWMPMQEVGEEDIPEFLESKKQEGYVLCGLEQTTTSATLGEFEFPDRCVLLLGKERQGIPANLLQMLDQTIEIPQQGITRSLNVHVSGAICIYEFAKQMQWKHATTTNNASGSSPSPAV
;
A
#
# COMPACT_ATOMS: atom_id res chain seq x y z
N MET A 1 -13.74 20.02 -22.51
CA MET A 1 -13.94 20.96 -23.62
C MET A 1 -13.06 20.55 -24.80
N ILE A 2 -13.56 19.76 -25.76
CA ILE A 2 -12.85 19.54 -27.04
C ILE A 2 -13.78 20.02 -28.15
N ASN A 3 -14.02 21.34 -28.17
CA ASN A 3 -14.76 22.00 -29.23
C ASN A 3 -13.75 22.71 -30.13
N ASN A 4 -13.78 22.38 -31.42
CA ASN A 4 -13.13 23.07 -32.53
C ASN A 4 -11.64 23.39 -32.37
N ILE A 5 -10.77 22.46 -32.80
CA ILE A 5 -9.48 22.88 -33.33
C ILE A 5 -9.79 23.68 -34.61
N GLU A 6 -9.67 25.01 -34.54
CA GLU A 6 -9.84 25.92 -35.68
C GLU A 6 -9.04 25.41 -36.88
N LYS A 7 -9.59 25.57 -38.09
CA LYS A 7 -8.98 25.22 -39.38
C LYS A 7 -7.51 25.64 -39.39
N SER A 8 -7.24 26.90 -39.02
CA SER A 8 -5.91 27.54 -38.85
C SER A 8 -4.89 26.73 -38.04
N THR A 9 -5.34 26.09 -36.96
CA THR A 9 -4.48 25.32 -36.04
C THR A 9 -4.10 23.97 -36.64
N ARG A 10 -5.00 23.34 -37.40
CA ARG A 10 -4.73 22.12 -38.19
C ARG A 10 -3.74 22.39 -39.31
N GLU A 11 -3.92 23.50 -40.05
CA GLU A 11 -2.99 23.89 -41.13
C GLU A 11 -1.58 24.10 -40.58
N ARG A 12 -1.49 24.78 -39.44
CA ARG A 12 -0.21 25.07 -38.78
C ARG A 12 0.47 23.79 -38.26
N LEU A 13 -0.28 22.82 -37.76
CA LEU A 13 0.26 21.52 -37.29
C LEU A 13 0.78 20.68 -38.45
N LEU A 14 0.00 20.52 -39.53
CA LEU A 14 0.39 19.78 -40.73
C LEU A 14 1.61 20.43 -41.39
N LYS A 15 1.62 21.76 -41.55
CA LYS A 15 2.77 22.50 -42.09
C LYS A 15 4.02 22.33 -41.22
N LYS A 16 3.89 22.43 -39.89
CA LYS A 16 5.01 22.23 -38.96
C LYS A 16 5.59 20.81 -39.05
N LYS A 17 4.75 19.79 -39.24
CA LYS A 17 5.20 18.39 -39.38
C LYS A 17 5.85 18.14 -40.74
N HIS A 18 5.28 18.67 -41.81
CA HIS A 18 5.87 18.68 -43.15
C HIS A 18 7.26 19.35 -43.17
N ASP A 19 7.38 20.56 -42.61
CA ASP A 19 8.63 21.31 -42.57
C ASP A 19 9.69 20.58 -41.73
N ARG A 20 9.27 19.90 -40.65
CA ARG A 20 10.16 19.05 -39.84
C ARG A 20 10.65 17.82 -40.61
N CYS A 21 9.80 17.17 -41.41
CA CYS A 21 10.23 16.06 -42.27
C CYS A 21 11.23 16.52 -43.34
N LEU A 22 11.01 17.69 -43.96
CA LEU A 22 11.96 18.27 -44.91
C LEU A 22 13.29 18.65 -44.26
N GLU A 23 13.27 19.19 -43.05
CA GLU A 23 14.48 19.53 -42.30
C GLU A 23 15.29 18.27 -41.94
N LEU A 24 14.62 17.19 -41.55
CA LEU A 24 15.26 15.91 -41.24
C LEU A 24 15.93 15.29 -42.49
N LEU A 25 15.25 15.32 -43.64
CA LEU A 25 15.78 14.82 -44.92
C LEU A 25 16.95 15.67 -45.46
N ARG A 26 16.99 16.98 -45.15
CA ARG A 26 18.10 17.87 -45.54
C ARG A 26 19.35 17.70 -44.68
N LYS A 27 19.22 17.18 -43.45
CA LYS A 27 20.34 17.04 -42.50
C LYS A 27 21.10 15.72 -42.62
N THR A 28 20.65 14.74 -43.42
CA THR A 28 21.28 13.43 -43.57
C THR A 28 22.00 13.29 -44.91
N SER A 29 23.33 13.16 -44.86
CA SER A 29 24.17 12.86 -46.04
C SER A 29 23.76 11.50 -46.64
N SER A 30 23.51 11.49 -47.96
CA SER A 30 23.19 10.39 -48.89
C SER A 30 22.59 9.09 -48.31
N PRO A 31 21.41 8.64 -48.77
CA PRO A 31 20.81 7.38 -48.30
C PRO A 31 21.71 6.17 -48.61
N PRO A 32 21.73 5.14 -47.74
CA PRO A 32 22.37 3.85 -48.03
C PRO A 32 21.83 3.24 -49.35
N VAL A 33 22.64 2.41 -50.02
CA VAL A 33 22.33 1.86 -51.35
C VAL A 33 21.00 1.08 -51.40
N ALA A 34 20.60 0.35 -50.34
CA ALA A 34 19.28 -0.30 -50.28
C ALA A 34 18.09 0.65 -50.02
N ASN A 35 18.33 1.93 -49.70
CA ASN A 35 17.29 2.93 -49.46
C ASN A 35 17.07 3.88 -50.66
N GLN A 36 17.54 3.51 -51.86
CA GLN A 36 17.22 4.26 -53.09
C GLN A 36 15.70 4.39 -53.36
N GLU A 37 14.87 3.51 -52.76
CA GLU A 37 13.41 3.63 -52.73
C GLU A 37 12.92 4.91 -52.00
N MET A 38 13.57 5.30 -50.89
CA MET A 38 13.26 6.56 -50.19
C MET A 38 13.80 7.80 -50.91
N ALA A 39 14.81 7.63 -51.76
CA ALA A 39 15.34 8.67 -52.64
C ALA A 39 14.48 8.92 -53.89
N ARG A 40 13.50 8.05 -54.18
CA ARG A 40 12.56 8.29 -55.28
C ARG A 40 11.67 9.48 -54.97
N GLU A 41 11.59 10.41 -55.93
CA GLU A 41 10.68 11.56 -55.94
C GLU A 41 9.24 11.23 -55.49
N GLY A 42 8.78 9.98 -55.65
CA GLY A 42 7.43 9.53 -55.25
C GLY A 42 7.09 9.70 -53.77
N HIS A 43 8.05 9.55 -52.85
CA HIS A 43 7.78 9.59 -51.39
C HIS A 43 7.78 11.02 -50.83
N LEU A 44 8.69 11.87 -51.31
CA LEU A 44 8.63 13.33 -51.12
C LEU A 44 7.42 13.93 -51.83
N ARG A 45 7.04 13.37 -53.00
CA ARG A 45 5.79 13.71 -53.68
C ARG A 45 4.58 13.34 -52.83
N LEU A 46 4.56 12.29 -52.01
CA LEU A 46 3.39 11.96 -51.18
C LEU A 46 3.12 13.00 -50.07
N LEU A 47 4.15 13.41 -49.33
CA LEU A 47 4.03 14.51 -48.35
C LEU A 47 3.72 15.83 -49.05
N SER A 48 4.32 16.07 -50.23
CA SER A 48 3.95 17.20 -51.06
C SER A 48 2.54 17.07 -51.60
N VAL A 49 2.00 15.88 -51.87
CA VAL A 49 0.65 15.67 -52.40
C VAL A 49 -0.36 15.81 -51.28
N VAL A 50 -0.09 15.37 -50.05
CA VAL A 50 -0.95 15.64 -48.88
C VAL A 50 -0.97 17.15 -48.57
N TYR A 51 0.19 17.82 -48.66
CA TYR A 51 0.31 19.27 -48.46
C TYR A 51 -0.27 20.09 -49.63
N GLU A 52 0.00 19.70 -50.87
CA GLU A 52 -0.37 20.39 -52.11
C GLU A 52 -1.80 20.05 -52.54
N ALA A 53 -2.36 18.88 -52.20
CA ALA A 53 -3.81 18.62 -52.29
C ALA A 53 -4.58 19.46 -51.27
N GLY A 54 -4.05 19.62 -50.04
CA GLY A 54 -4.59 20.57 -49.06
C GLY A 54 -4.54 22.03 -49.54
N ARG A 55 -3.50 22.39 -50.31
CA ARG A 55 -3.26 23.75 -50.83
C ARG A 55 -3.99 24.07 -52.14
N GLN A 56 -4.03 23.16 -53.12
CA GLN A 56 -4.58 23.38 -54.47
C GLN A 56 -6.10 23.23 -54.53
N HIS A 57 -6.70 22.42 -53.65
CA HIS A 57 -8.15 22.22 -53.60
C HIS A 57 -8.85 22.95 -52.44
N SER A 58 -8.14 23.79 -51.67
CA SER A 58 -8.63 24.31 -50.38
C SER A 58 -9.04 23.21 -49.38
N CYS A 59 -8.54 21.98 -49.59
CA CYS A 59 -8.83 20.78 -48.80
C CYS A 59 -8.03 20.73 -47.49
N PHE A 60 -8.20 21.75 -46.64
CA PHE A 60 -8.25 21.45 -45.21
C PHE A 60 -9.58 20.78 -44.83
N GLU A 61 -10.50 20.69 -45.79
CA GLU A 61 -11.56 19.70 -45.88
C GLU A 61 -11.01 18.45 -46.57
N LEU A 62 -10.47 17.50 -45.81
CA LEU A 62 -10.18 16.16 -46.34
C LEU A 62 -11.51 15.56 -46.82
N SER A 63 -11.64 15.09 -48.06
CA SER A 63 -12.78 14.24 -48.41
C SER A 63 -12.64 12.92 -47.65
N HIS A 64 -13.71 12.41 -47.06
CA HIS A 64 -13.72 11.15 -46.30
C HIS A 64 -13.77 9.92 -47.24
N ASP A 65 -13.23 10.07 -48.45
CA ASP A 65 -13.34 9.12 -49.55
C ASP A 65 -12.21 8.09 -49.59
N GLU A 66 -12.47 7.01 -50.32
CA GLU A 66 -11.55 5.89 -50.50
C GLU A 66 -10.22 6.30 -51.17
N SER A 67 -10.26 7.30 -52.06
CA SER A 67 -9.08 7.78 -52.79
C SER A 67 -8.08 8.46 -51.86
N THR A 68 -8.55 9.26 -50.90
CA THR A 68 -7.70 9.92 -49.89
C THR A 68 -7.11 8.90 -48.91
N ALA A 69 -7.90 7.91 -48.48
CA ALA A 69 -7.43 6.81 -47.63
C ALA A 69 -6.33 5.98 -48.32
N GLN A 70 -6.54 5.58 -49.59
CA GLN A 70 -5.55 4.82 -50.35
C GLN A 70 -4.25 5.59 -50.57
N LEU A 71 -4.32 6.90 -50.78
CA LEU A 71 -3.14 7.74 -50.96
C LEU A 71 -2.30 7.84 -49.69
N LEU A 72 -2.93 7.88 -48.51
CA LEU A 72 -2.24 7.90 -47.21
C LEU A 72 -1.59 6.54 -46.86
N CYS A 73 -2.22 5.42 -47.21
CA CYS A 73 -1.77 4.08 -46.80
C CYS A 73 -0.82 3.38 -47.79
N ARG A 74 -0.88 3.67 -49.10
CA ARG A 74 -0.08 2.96 -50.14
C ARG A 74 1.44 3.19 -50.06
N VAL A 75 1.92 4.11 -49.24
CA VAL A 75 3.35 4.29 -49.02
C VAL A 75 3.84 3.33 -47.94
N VAL A 76 4.48 2.25 -48.40
CA VAL A 76 5.09 1.23 -47.53
C VAL A 76 6.55 1.59 -47.31
N THR A 77 6.90 1.98 -46.09
CA THR A 77 8.28 2.23 -45.67
C THR A 77 8.78 1.05 -44.84
N LYS A 78 9.39 0.04 -45.50
CA LYS A 78 9.99 -1.09 -44.76
C LYS A 78 11.33 -0.68 -44.14
N LYS A 79 11.54 -1.02 -42.87
CA LYS A 79 12.88 -1.02 -42.29
C LYS A 79 13.68 -2.17 -42.90
N THR A 80 14.63 -1.84 -43.76
CA THR A 80 15.61 -2.82 -44.25
C THR A 80 16.67 -3.06 -43.18
N SER A 81 17.23 -4.28 -43.15
CA SER A 81 18.31 -4.68 -42.23
C SER A 81 19.54 -3.77 -42.30
N GLU A 82 19.74 -3.12 -43.45
CA GLU A 82 20.81 -2.14 -43.69
C GLU A 82 20.53 -0.78 -43.02
N ALA A 83 19.27 -0.34 -42.92
CA ALA A 83 18.91 0.90 -42.23
C ALA A 83 19.11 0.81 -40.71
N LEU A 84 19.05 -0.40 -40.14
CA LEU A 84 19.37 -0.68 -38.73
C LEU A 84 20.86 -0.48 -38.40
N GLN A 85 21.76 -0.64 -39.40
CA GLN A 85 23.20 -0.46 -39.20
C GLN A 85 23.61 1.03 -39.10
N VAL A 86 22.76 1.96 -39.57
CA VAL A 86 23.02 3.40 -39.56
C VAL A 86 21.99 4.13 -38.71
N ARG A 87 22.30 4.29 -37.41
CA ARG A 87 21.42 4.86 -36.37
C ARG A 87 20.65 6.13 -36.79
N LYS A 88 21.32 7.09 -37.45
CA LYS A 88 20.70 8.36 -37.90
C LYS A 88 19.60 8.16 -38.96
N TRP A 89 19.76 7.20 -39.87
CA TRP A 89 18.77 6.92 -40.92
C TRP A 89 17.58 6.13 -40.35
N GLY A 90 17.83 5.16 -39.46
CA GLY A 90 16.77 4.46 -38.72
C GLY A 90 15.86 5.41 -37.93
N ASP A 91 16.43 6.39 -37.22
CA ASP A 91 15.65 7.40 -36.48
C ASP A 91 14.81 8.28 -37.42
N THR A 92 15.36 8.65 -38.57
CA THR A 92 14.68 9.50 -39.57
C THR A 92 13.50 8.77 -40.21
N ILE A 93 13.67 7.49 -40.56
CA ILE A 93 12.60 6.62 -41.08
C ILE A 93 11.48 6.47 -40.05
N SER A 94 11.85 6.23 -38.80
CA SER A 94 10.90 6.10 -37.70
C SER A 94 10.10 7.40 -37.48
N ALA A 95 10.76 8.56 -37.54
CA ALA A 95 10.08 9.85 -37.45
C ALA A 95 9.11 10.10 -38.63
N PHE A 96 9.47 9.67 -39.84
CA PHE A 96 8.61 9.74 -41.02
C PHE A 96 7.36 8.86 -40.87
N ILE A 97 7.54 7.59 -40.47
CA ILE A 97 6.44 6.66 -40.17
C ILE A 97 5.51 7.27 -39.10
N GLY A 98 6.08 7.82 -38.04
CA GLY A 98 5.31 8.50 -36.99
C GLY A 98 4.45 9.64 -37.54
N CYS A 99 5.02 10.51 -38.38
CA CYS A 99 4.28 11.62 -38.99
C CYS A 99 3.17 11.15 -39.96
N LYS A 100 3.43 10.10 -40.75
CA LYS A 100 2.43 9.46 -41.62
C LYS A 100 1.21 9.02 -40.80
N TRP A 101 1.44 8.25 -39.75
CA TRP A 101 0.36 7.71 -38.92
C TRP A 101 -0.35 8.78 -38.09
N GLU A 102 0.35 9.80 -37.59
CA GLU A 102 -0.31 10.97 -37.00
C GLU A 102 -1.28 11.65 -37.99
N CYS A 103 -0.95 11.74 -39.28
CA CYS A 103 -1.85 12.27 -40.31
C CYS A 103 -3.06 11.36 -40.52
N VAL A 104 -2.86 10.05 -40.60
CA VAL A 104 -3.94 9.05 -40.68
C VAL A 104 -4.87 9.17 -39.46
N GLN A 105 -4.33 9.32 -38.25
CA GLN A 105 -5.13 9.51 -37.05
C GLN A 105 -6.05 10.74 -37.16
N GLN A 106 -5.54 11.87 -37.64
CA GLN A 106 -6.34 13.09 -37.82
C GLN A 106 -7.41 12.91 -38.89
N PHE A 107 -7.09 12.21 -39.99
CA PHE A 107 -8.04 11.86 -41.03
C PHE A 107 -9.20 11.01 -40.49
N VAL A 108 -8.90 9.98 -39.70
CA VAL A 108 -9.92 9.10 -39.09
C VAL A 108 -10.78 9.86 -38.08
N LYS A 109 -10.17 10.72 -37.24
CA LYS A 109 -10.92 11.59 -36.31
C LYS A 109 -11.88 12.51 -37.04
N TYR A 110 -11.43 13.13 -38.14
CA TYR A 110 -12.27 13.99 -38.97
C TYR A 110 -13.46 13.23 -39.56
N THR A 111 -13.22 12.03 -40.09
CA THR A 111 -14.28 11.17 -40.62
C THR A 111 -15.28 10.75 -39.54
N SER A 112 -14.83 10.44 -38.32
CA SER A 112 -15.70 10.17 -37.17
C SER A 112 -16.60 11.38 -36.83
N MET A 113 -16.08 12.60 -36.94
CA MET A 113 -16.87 13.82 -36.73
C MET A 113 -17.95 14.01 -37.80
N ILE A 114 -17.64 13.71 -39.07
CA ILE A 114 -18.63 13.75 -40.16
C ILE A 114 -19.71 12.70 -39.94
N LEU A 115 -19.35 11.46 -39.58
CA LEU A 115 -20.32 10.41 -39.27
C LEU A 115 -21.31 10.81 -38.16
N LYS A 116 -20.86 11.61 -37.19
CA LYS A 116 -21.74 12.14 -36.13
C LYS A 116 -22.72 13.19 -36.63
N SER A 117 -22.38 13.96 -37.68
CA SER A 117 -23.27 14.96 -38.27
C SER A 117 -24.10 14.43 -39.44
N GLN A 118 -23.60 13.42 -40.15
CA GLN A 118 -24.19 12.79 -41.33
C GLN A 118 -23.97 11.26 -41.27
N PRO A 119 -24.93 10.50 -40.70
CA PRO A 119 -24.80 9.05 -40.51
C PRO A 119 -24.67 8.25 -41.82
N ASP A 120 -25.25 8.78 -42.92
CA ASP A 120 -25.30 8.11 -44.23
C ASP A 120 -24.13 8.48 -45.16
N ALA A 121 -23.11 9.19 -44.65
CA ALA A 121 -21.95 9.58 -45.43
C ALA A 121 -21.15 8.33 -45.89
N LYS A 122 -20.77 8.28 -47.18
CA LYS A 122 -19.98 7.18 -47.76
C LYS A 122 -18.57 7.17 -47.18
N LEU A 123 -18.31 6.23 -46.26
CA LEU A 123 -17.00 6.07 -45.64
C LEU A 123 -15.96 5.45 -46.59
N PHE A 124 -14.68 5.75 -46.33
CA PHE A 124 -13.56 4.89 -46.74
C PHE A 124 -13.68 3.50 -46.10
N ASN A 125 -13.05 2.47 -46.69
CA ASN A 125 -12.99 1.13 -46.13
C ASN A 125 -12.02 1.08 -44.92
N PRO A 126 -12.51 0.94 -43.67
CA PRO A 126 -11.65 0.94 -42.49
C PRO A 126 -10.74 -0.28 -42.38
N GLU A 127 -11.17 -1.41 -42.96
CA GLU A 127 -10.42 -2.67 -42.94
C GLU A 127 -9.08 -2.54 -43.68
N PHE A 128 -9.07 -1.86 -44.82
CA PHE A 128 -7.85 -1.62 -45.60
C PHE A 128 -6.81 -0.79 -44.84
N ILE A 129 -7.25 0.27 -44.16
CA ILE A 129 -6.35 1.09 -43.34
C ILE A 129 -5.84 0.28 -42.14
N PHE A 130 -6.71 -0.55 -41.54
CA PHE A 130 -6.35 -1.40 -40.41
C PHE A 130 -5.31 -2.46 -40.79
N GLU A 131 -5.48 -3.17 -41.91
CA GLU A 131 -4.48 -4.13 -42.43
C GLU A 131 -3.12 -3.46 -42.64
N SER A 132 -3.10 -2.29 -43.28
CA SER A 132 -1.87 -1.52 -43.48
C SER A 132 -1.23 -1.09 -42.15
N ALA A 133 -2.03 -0.83 -41.12
CA ALA A 133 -1.53 -0.49 -39.80
C ALA A 133 -0.92 -1.69 -39.07
N VAL A 134 -1.53 -2.87 -39.20
CA VAL A 134 -1.03 -4.12 -38.62
C VAL A 134 0.30 -4.52 -39.26
N GLU A 135 0.44 -4.38 -40.58
CA GLU A 135 1.72 -4.58 -41.28
C GLU A 135 2.80 -3.59 -40.82
N GLU A 136 2.43 -2.33 -40.54
CA GLU A 136 3.39 -1.35 -40.04
C GLU A 136 3.79 -1.60 -38.57
N LEU A 137 2.88 -2.14 -37.74
CA LEU A 137 3.18 -2.52 -36.36
C LEU A 137 4.25 -3.62 -36.29
N GLU A 138 4.20 -4.60 -37.19
CA GLU A 138 5.21 -5.68 -37.29
C GLU A 138 6.64 -5.14 -37.49
N CYS A 139 6.78 -4.00 -38.18
CA CYS A 139 8.07 -3.37 -38.47
C CYS A 139 8.34 -2.10 -37.63
N ALA A 140 7.46 -1.75 -36.70
CA ALA A 140 7.54 -0.50 -35.94
C ALA A 140 8.75 -0.48 -34.98
N SER A 141 9.19 0.72 -34.60
CA SER A 141 10.23 0.91 -33.55
C SER A 141 9.62 1.71 -32.42
N GLU A 142 10.31 1.75 -31.29
CA GLU A 142 9.95 2.57 -30.13
C GLU A 142 9.54 4.02 -30.47
N LEU A 143 10.19 4.65 -31.45
CA LEU A 143 9.93 6.05 -31.82
C LEU A 143 8.63 6.28 -32.60
N CYS A 144 8.07 5.26 -33.26
CA CYS A 144 6.89 5.38 -34.10
C CYS A 144 5.70 4.51 -33.67
N ALA A 145 5.96 3.45 -32.91
CA ALA A 145 4.95 2.49 -32.45
C ALA A 145 3.74 3.17 -31.81
N ALA A 146 3.97 4.14 -30.91
CA ALA A 146 2.88 4.87 -30.26
C ALA A 146 1.99 5.64 -31.26
N ALA A 147 2.56 6.20 -32.33
CA ALA A 147 1.77 6.92 -33.35
C ALA A 147 0.91 5.95 -34.18
N VAL A 148 1.47 4.79 -34.53
CA VAL A 148 0.72 3.72 -35.23
C VAL A 148 -0.42 3.21 -34.33
N MET A 149 -0.13 2.83 -33.08
CA MET A 149 -1.12 2.33 -32.11
C MET A 149 -2.26 3.35 -31.87
N ASN A 150 -1.93 4.63 -31.71
CA ASN A 150 -2.95 5.69 -31.54
C ASN A 150 -3.86 5.83 -32.77
N SER A 151 -3.32 5.61 -33.97
CA SER A 151 -4.08 5.61 -35.22
C SER A 151 -5.01 4.41 -35.30
N VAL A 152 -4.47 3.23 -34.96
CA VAL A 152 -5.22 1.97 -34.86
C VAL A 152 -6.37 2.10 -33.85
N GLY A 153 -6.11 2.62 -32.65
CA GLY A 153 -7.16 2.83 -31.63
C GLY A 153 -8.28 3.73 -32.13
N THR A 154 -7.94 4.80 -32.87
CA THR A 154 -8.94 5.69 -33.46
C THR A 154 -9.76 4.96 -34.53
N LEU A 155 -9.14 4.09 -35.35
CA LEU A 155 -9.86 3.26 -36.33
C LEU A 155 -10.77 2.22 -35.68
N LEU A 156 -10.32 1.60 -34.59
CA LEU A 156 -11.09 0.59 -33.86
C LEU A 156 -12.33 1.18 -33.17
N SER A 157 -12.31 2.46 -32.82
CA SER A 157 -13.48 3.20 -32.31
C SER A 157 -14.60 3.40 -33.34
N LEU A 158 -14.36 3.11 -34.63
CA LEU A 158 -15.40 3.18 -35.67
C LEU A 158 -16.25 1.90 -35.71
N LYS A 159 -17.50 2.04 -36.15
CA LYS A 159 -18.41 0.91 -36.37
C LYS A 159 -18.14 0.28 -37.75
N TRP A 160 -17.47 -0.87 -37.75
CA TRP A 160 -17.22 -1.74 -38.90
C TRP A 160 -16.94 -3.17 -38.42
N SER A 161 -17.00 -4.17 -39.32
CA SER A 161 -16.79 -5.59 -38.98
C SER A 161 -15.32 -5.88 -38.69
N LYS A 162 -15.00 -6.25 -37.46
CA LYS A 162 -13.63 -6.46 -37.03
C LYS A 162 -13.29 -7.95 -37.06
N SER A 163 -12.29 -8.34 -37.85
CA SER A 163 -11.81 -9.72 -37.89
C SER A 163 -11.04 -10.06 -36.61
N VAL A 164 -11.37 -11.20 -35.98
CA VAL A 164 -10.68 -11.72 -34.79
C VAL A 164 -9.20 -11.95 -35.08
N ASP A 165 -8.87 -12.49 -36.25
CA ASP A 165 -7.49 -12.79 -36.66
C ASP A 165 -6.64 -11.52 -36.81
N LEU A 166 -7.20 -10.47 -37.43
CA LEU A 166 -6.48 -9.21 -37.62
C LEU A 166 -6.27 -8.49 -36.29
N ILE A 167 -7.26 -8.51 -35.38
CA ILE A 167 -7.10 -7.96 -34.02
C ILE A 167 -6.06 -8.75 -33.23
N GLN A 168 -6.08 -10.08 -33.31
CA GLN A 168 -5.09 -10.93 -32.64
C GLN A 168 -3.67 -10.61 -33.11
N ARG A 169 -3.45 -10.48 -34.43
CA ARG A 169 -2.15 -10.04 -34.97
C ARG A 169 -1.72 -8.67 -34.47
N ALA A 170 -2.64 -7.69 -34.47
CA ALA A 170 -2.36 -6.34 -33.96
C ALA A 170 -1.93 -6.36 -32.48
N VAL A 171 -2.60 -7.17 -31.68
CA VAL A 171 -2.32 -7.37 -30.25
C VAL A 171 -0.96 -8.04 -30.05
N ASP A 172 -0.66 -9.11 -30.78
CA ASP A 172 0.56 -9.88 -30.61
C ASP A 172 1.80 -9.03 -30.93
N TYR A 173 1.82 -8.32 -32.07
CA TYR A 173 2.91 -7.39 -32.41
C TYR A 173 3.07 -6.28 -31.38
N THR A 174 1.97 -5.81 -30.81
CA THR A 174 1.97 -4.76 -29.79
C THR A 174 2.57 -5.24 -28.47
N ILE A 175 2.26 -6.48 -28.05
CA ILE A 175 2.86 -7.09 -26.86
C ILE A 175 4.35 -7.35 -27.07
N GLU A 176 4.76 -7.83 -28.25
CA GLU A 176 6.18 -8.05 -28.58
C GLU A 176 6.97 -6.73 -28.51
N LEU A 177 6.44 -5.65 -29.08
CA LEU A 177 7.06 -4.31 -28.99
C LEU A 177 7.23 -3.84 -27.54
N ILE A 178 6.27 -4.11 -26.64
CA ILE A 178 6.44 -3.81 -25.21
C ILE A 178 7.59 -4.64 -24.63
N LYS A 179 7.60 -5.96 -24.88
CA LYS A 179 8.60 -6.87 -24.31
C LYS A 179 10.02 -6.46 -24.71
N GLU A 180 10.22 -6.07 -25.96
CA GLU A 180 11.52 -5.61 -26.47
C GLU A 180 11.98 -4.29 -25.83
N ASN A 181 11.06 -3.40 -25.50
CA ASN A 181 11.36 -2.04 -25.03
C ASN A 181 11.04 -1.82 -23.54
N PHE A 182 10.79 -2.89 -22.79
CA PHE A 182 10.29 -2.83 -21.41
C PHE A 182 11.24 -2.09 -20.44
N THR A 183 12.56 -2.22 -20.66
CA THR A 183 13.60 -1.64 -19.79
C THR A 183 13.89 -0.16 -20.08
N GLN A 184 13.33 0.40 -21.16
CA GLN A 184 13.64 1.77 -21.60
C GLN A 184 12.70 2.80 -20.96
N SER A 185 13.24 3.64 -20.07
CA SER A 185 12.44 4.57 -19.25
C SER A 185 11.77 5.73 -20.01
N LYS A 186 12.30 6.14 -21.18
CA LYS A 186 11.80 7.32 -21.92
C LYS A 186 10.68 7.02 -22.92
N THR A 187 10.72 5.86 -23.56
CA THR A 187 9.81 5.49 -24.67
C THR A 187 8.73 4.50 -24.23
N SER A 188 8.93 3.79 -23.11
CA SER A 188 7.94 2.88 -22.54
C SER A 188 6.61 3.56 -22.14
N PRO A 189 6.56 4.74 -21.47
CA PRO A 189 5.27 5.28 -21.00
C PRO A 189 4.28 5.71 -22.10
N PRO A 190 4.67 6.45 -23.16
CA PRO A 190 3.77 6.78 -24.27
C PRO A 190 3.29 5.55 -25.04
N MET A 191 4.14 4.52 -25.15
CA MET A 191 3.80 3.27 -25.81
C MET A 191 2.76 2.49 -25.00
N MET A 192 3.01 2.26 -23.70
CA MET A 192 2.06 1.61 -22.81
C MET A 192 0.68 2.28 -22.83
N ARG A 193 0.67 3.62 -22.82
CA ARG A 193 -0.56 4.40 -22.96
C ARG A 193 -1.29 4.12 -24.28
N ALA A 194 -0.57 4.19 -25.40
CA ALA A 194 -1.16 4.02 -26.72
C ALA A 194 -1.78 2.63 -26.88
N ILE A 195 -1.23 1.61 -26.20
CA ILE A 195 -1.72 0.23 -26.23
C ILE A 195 -3.01 0.08 -25.45
N VAL A 196 -3.03 0.61 -24.23
CA VAL A 196 -4.24 0.62 -23.39
C VAL A 196 -5.36 1.38 -24.12
N ASP A 197 -5.05 2.56 -24.66
CA ASP A 197 -6.00 3.37 -25.43
C ASP A 197 -6.44 2.65 -26.71
N MET A 198 -5.56 1.91 -27.39
CA MET A 198 -5.91 1.19 -28.62
C MET A 198 -6.87 0.03 -28.37
N ILE A 199 -6.69 -0.71 -27.28
CA ILE A 199 -7.33 -2.02 -27.07
C ILE A 199 -8.58 -1.90 -26.21
N LEU A 200 -8.65 -0.94 -25.29
CA LEU A 200 -9.81 -0.71 -24.43
C LEU A 200 -10.83 0.24 -25.07
N GLN A 201 -11.13 0.03 -26.35
CA GLN A 201 -12.21 0.74 -27.05
C GLN A 201 -13.56 0.10 -26.72
N PRO A 202 -14.64 0.89 -26.51
CA PRO A 202 -15.97 0.37 -26.18
C PRO A 202 -16.49 -0.69 -27.16
N GLU A 203 -16.22 -0.52 -28.45
CA GLU A 203 -16.63 -1.44 -29.51
C GLU A 203 -15.95 -2.80 -29.41
N LEU A 204 -14.73 -2.86 -28.86
CA LEU A 204 -13.99 -4.11 -28.66
C LEU A 204 -14.43 -4.82 -27.39
N LEU A 205 -14.65 -4.08 -26.31
CA LEU A 205 -15.13 -4.61 -25.03
C LEU A 205 -16.58 -5.14 -25.11
N ALA A 206 -17.33 -4.68 -26.10
CA ALA A 206 -18.69 -5.11 -26.40
C ALA A 206 -18.77 -6.45 -27.17
N ASP A 207 -17.70 -6.89 -27.84
CA ASP A 207 -17.72 -8.06 -28.71
C ASP A 207 -17.34 -9.34 -27.95
N GLU A 208 -18.30 -10.24 -27.74
CA GLU A 208 -18.08 -11.48 -26.97
C GLU A 208 -17.01 -12.40 -27.60
N ALA A 209 -16.78 -12.37 -28.92
CA ALA A 209 -15.79 -13.24 -29.56
C ALA A 209 -14.35 -12.81 -29.24
N LEU A 210 -14.12 -11.50 -29.09
CA LEU A 210 -12.81 -10.93 -28.79
C LEU A 210 -12.40 -11.03 -27.31
N ASN A 211 -13.38 -11.22 -26.43
CA ASN A 211 -13.23 -11.20 -24.98
C ASN A 211 -13.38 -12.59 -24.32
N GLN A 212 -13.33 -13.66 -25.11
CA GLN A 212 -13.19 -15.03 -24.58
C GLN A 212 -11.93 -15.17 -23.71
N PRO A 213 -11.82 -16.19 -22.84
CA PRO A 213 -10.63 -16.42 -22.00
C PRO A 213 -9.29 -16.34 -22.75
N ASP A 214 -9.22 -16.93 -23.95
CA ASP A 214 -8.04 -16.90 -24.84
C ASP A 214 -8.12 -15.80 -25.91
N GLY A 215 -9.09 -14.90 -25.79
CA GLY A 215 -9.36 -13.82 -26.71
C GLY A 215 -8.27 -12.73 -26.69
N PRO A 216 -8.08 -12.01 -27.81
CA PRO A 216 -7.00 -11.04 -27.96
C PRO A 216 -7.05 -9.91 -26.93
N ILE A 217 -8.26 -9.41 -26.61
CA ILE A 217 -8.42 -8.27 -25.69
C ILE A 217 -8.10 -8.70 -24.26
N LYS A 218 -8.58 -9.88 -23.85
CA LYS A 218 -8.38 -10.40 -22.50
C LYS A 218 -6.93 -10.77 -22.22
N LYS A 219 -6.20 -11.29 -23.22
CA LYS A 219 -4.74 -11.49 -23.15
C LYS A 219 -3.99 -10.21 -22.81
N VAL A 220 -4.36 -9.09 -23.45
CA VAL A 220 -3.70 -7.79 -23.21
C VAL A 220 -4.01 -7.27 -21.83
N VAL A 221 -5.27 -7.34 -21.38
CA VAL A 221 -5.64 -6.88 -20.04
C VAL A 221 -4.86 -7.68 -18.99
N ASN A 222 -4.77 -9.00 -19.13
CA ASN A 222 -3.98 -9.82 -18.21
C ASN A 222 -2.48 -9.47 -18.27
N TYR A 223 -1.92 -9.26 -19.47
CA TYR A 223 -0.53 -8.82 -19.62
C TYR A 223 -0.28 -7.46 -18.95
N ILE A 224 -1.20 -6.49 -19.08
CA ILE A 224 -1.14 -5.19 -18.41
C ILE A 224 -1.15 -5.34 -16.88
N LEU A 225 -1.98 -6.24 -16.35
CA LEU A 225 -2.05 -6.52 -14.92
C LEU A 225 -0.75 -7.16 -14.41
N GLU A 226 -0.13 -8.06 -15.18
CA GLU A 226 1.15 -8.69 -14.86
C GLU A 226 2.31 -7.67 -14.82
N ILE A 227 2.45 -6.82 -15.84
CA ILE A 227 3.47 -5.76 -15.84
C ILE A 227 3.17 -4.66 -14.80
N GLY A 228 1.95 -4.60 -14.29
CA GLY A 228 1.45 -3.62 -13.35
C GLY A 228 2.19 -3.60 -12.00
N GLU A 229 2.87 -4.68 -11.64
CA GLU A 229 3.75 -4.72 -10.45
C GLU A 229 4.99 -3.85 -10.64
N LEU A 230 5.50 -3.78 -11.87
CA LEU A 230 6.70 -3.03 -12.24
C LEU A 230 6.35 -1.63 -12.74
N LYS A 231 5.23 -1.47 -13.45
CA LYS A 231 4.78 -0.22 -14.11
C LYS A 231 3.36 0.18 -13.66
N PRO A 232 3.18 0.75 -12.45
CA PRO A 232 1.85 0.88 -11.84
C PRO A 232 0.86 1.80 -12.56
N PHE A 233 1.38 2.80 -13.27
CA PHE A 233 0.54 3.78 -13.97
C PHE A 233 -0.31 3.18 -15.08
N VAL A 234 0.16 2.10 -15.71
CA VAL A 234 -0.54 1.42 -16.81
C VAL A 234 -1.83 0.81 -16.30
N VAL A 235 -1.81 0.24 -15.09
CA VAL A 235 -2.98 -0.36 -14.44
C VAL A 235 -4.02 0.70 -14.13
N THR A 236 -3.60 1.87 -13.63
CA THR A 236 -4.53 2.98 -13.34
C THR A 236 -5.21 3.48 -14.61
N GLN A 237 -4.48 3.60 -15.72
CA GLN A 237 -5.06 3.98 -17.01
C GLN A 237 -6.04 2.92 -17.53
N CYS A 238 -5.66 1.64 -17.44
CA CYS A 238 -6.53 0.51 -17.78
C CYS A 238 -7.84 0.57 -16.98
N ALA A 239 -7.74 0.70 -15.65
CA ALA A 239 -8.90 0.81 -14.76
C ALA A 239 -9.80 2.01 -15.08
N THR A 240 -9.21 3.15 -15.49
CA THR A 240 -9.96 4.36 -15.88
C THR A 240 -10.82 4.11 -17.12
N LEU A 241 -10.26 3.49 -18.16
CA LEU A 241 -10.98 3.23 -19.42
C LEU A 241 -12.04 2.13 -19.26
N LEU A 242 -11.70 1.06 -18.54
CA LEU A 242 -12.66 0.01 -18.18
C LEU A 242 -13.84 0.58 -17.40
N HIS A 243 -13.57 1.44 -16.39
CA HIS A 243 -14.61 2.14 -15.64
C HIS A 243 -15.47 3.03 -16.53
N GLY A 244 -14.88 3.78 -17.46
CA GLY A 244 -15.63 4.64 -18.39
C GLY A 244 -16.61 3.88 -19.30
N PHE A 245 -16.30 2.63 -19.65
CA PHE A 245 -17.20 1.75 -20.40
C PHE A 245 -18.25 1.09 -19.49
N TRP A 246 -17.81 0.49 -18.38
CA TRP A 246 -18.67 -0.30 -17.50
C TRP A 246 -19.65 0.53 -16.66
N SER A 247 -19.29 1.75 -16.29
CA SER A 247 -20.15 2.66 -15.50
C SER A 247 -21.41 3.15 -16.25
N GLN A 248 -21.57 2.79 -17.53
CA GLN A 248 -22.74 3.12 -18.34
C GLN A 248 -23.95 2.21 -18.04
N HIS A 249 -23.74 1.02 -17.46
CA HIS A 249 -24.78 0.05 -17.11
C HIS A 249 -25.80 -0.25 -18.22
N THR A 250 -25.28 -0.40 -19.44
CA THR A 250 -26.02 -0.96 -20.57
C THR A 250 -25.98 -2.49 -20.51
N LYS A 251 -26.94 -3.18 -21.13
CA LYS A 251 -26.93 -4.66 -21.20
C LYS A 251 -25.62 -5.23 -21.75
N VAL A 252 -24.96 -4.51 -22.66
CA VAL A 252 -23.68 -4.92 -23.26
C VAL A 252 -22.54 -4.73 -22.27
N SER A 253 -22.47 -3.58 -21.59
CA SER A 253 -21.45 -3.33 -20.58
C SER A 253 -21.59 -4.27 -19.37
N ASP A 254 -22.82 -4.61 -18.97
CA ASP A 254 -23.06 -5.51 -17.82
C ASP A 254 -22.62 -6.95 -18.13
N ARG A 255 -22.88 -7.43 -19.35
CA ARG A 255 -22.34 -8.72 -19.82
C ARG A 255 -20.82 -8.71 -19.91
N SER A 256 -20.25 -7.61 -20.42
CA SER A 256 -18.80 -7.43 -20.46
C SER A 256 -18.20 -7.51 -19.03
N MET A 257 -18.79 -6.84 -18.04
CA MET A 257 -18.33 -6.94 -16.65
C MET A 257 -18.33 -8.38 -16.13
N LEU A 258 -19.39 -9.16 -16.40
CA LEU A 258 -19.45 -10.58 -16.01
C LEU A 258 -18.29 -11.40 -16.60
N HIS A 259 -17.94 -11.17 -17.86
CA HIS A 259 -16.80 -11.85 -18.48
C HIS A 259 -15.45 -11.45 -17.89
N TYR A 260 -15.36 -10.27 -17.26
CA TYR A 260 -14.16 -9.68 -16.68
C TYR A 260 -14.11 -9.75 -15.15
N ALA A 261 -14.98 -10.54 -14.50
CA ALA A 261 -15.01 -10.66 -13.04
C ALA A 261 -13.63 -11.01 -12.41
N PRO A 262 -12.80 -11.93 -12.97
CA PRO A 262 -11.47 -12.20 -12.43
C PRO A 262 -10.52 -10.99 -12.49
N GLU A 263 -10.54 -10.25 -13.60
CA GLU A 263 -9.73 -9.05 -13.79
C GLU A 263 -10.20 -7.90 -12.88
N ILE A 264 -11.51 -7.75 -12.69
CA ILE A 264 -12.08 -6.80 -11.73
C ILE A 264 -11.61 -7.15 -10.31
N ALA A 265 -11.62 -8.43 -9.91
CA ALA A 265 -11.11 -8.86 -8.60
C ALA A 265 -9.61 -8.57 -8.42
N LYS A 266 -8.80 -8.75 -9.47
CA LYS A 266 -7.38 -8.33 -9.46
C LYS A 266 -7.23 -6.82 -9.27
N LEU A 267 -8.03 -6.01 -9.96
CA LEU A 267 -8.01 -4.54 -9.86
C LEU A 267 -8.52 -4.04 -8.49
N LEU A 268 -9.52 -4.68 -7.88
CA LEU A 268 -10.00 -4.38 -6.53
C LEU A 268 -8.92 -4.61 -5.45
N THR A 269 -8.04 -5.59 -5.68
CA THR A 269 -6.96 -5.94 -4.75
C THR A 269 -5.61 -5.33 -5.12
N TYR A 270 -5.57 -4.52 -6.17
CA TYR A 270 -4.34 -3.95 -6.73
C TYR A 270 -3.64 -2.96 -5.79
N GLY A 271 -2.31 -3.00 -5.79
CA GLY A 271 -1.44 -2.04 -5.09
C GLY A 271 -0.04 -2.61 -4.85
N PRO A 272 1.00 -2.18 -5.59
CA PRO A 272 2.34 -2.73 -5.52
C PRO A 272 3.16 -2.26 -4.32
N LEU A 273 4.14 -3.06 -3.88
CA LEU A 273 5.14 -2.65 -2.88
C LEU A 273 6.22 -1.78 -3.55
N ARG A 274 6.38 -0.55 -3.09
CA ARG A 274 7.32 0.42 -3.67
C ARG A 274 8.55 0.63 -2.78
N ASP A 275 9.49 -0.30 -2.84
CA ASP A 275 10.73 -0.22 -2.06
C ASP A 275 11.92 0.37 -2.84
N ARG A 276 11.80 0.58 -4.17
CA ARG A 276 12.92 1.04 -5.03
C ARG A 276 12.76 2.47 -5.56
N GLU A 277 13.88 3.19 -5.64
CA GLU A 277 13.94 4.58 -6.14
C GLU A 277 13.50 4.72 -7.60
N ASP A 278 13.75 3.72 -8.46
CA ASP A 278 13.33 3.74 -9.88
C ASP A 278 11.80 3.79 -10.05
N GLN A 279 11.06 3.12 -9.17
CA GLN A 279 9.58 3.13 -9.18
C GLN A 279 9.02 4.51 -8.79
N LYS A 280 9.79 5.34 -8.06
CA LYS A 280 9.41 6.72 -7.70
C LYS A 280 9.48 7.66 -8.91
N LEU A 281 10.51 7.51 -9.75
CA LEU A 281 10.68 8.32 -10.96
C LEU A 281 9.56 8.05 -11.98
N GLU A 282 9.13 6.80 -12.11
CA GLU A 282 8.08 6.40 -13.04
C GLU A 282 6.68 6.87 -12.59
N ALA A 283 6.43 6.92 -11.28
CA ALA A 283 5.21 7.53 -10.74
C ALA A 283 5.13 9.04 -11.05
N ALA A 284 6.26 9.75 -11.01
CA ALA A 284 6.30 11.16 -11.41
C ALA A 284 6.03 11.35 -12.91
N LEU A 285 6.48 10.42 -13.76
CA LEU A 285 6.17 10.40 -15.20
C LEU A 285 4.68 10.11 -15.47
N ALA A 286 4.06 9.23 -14.68
CA ALA A 286 2.63 8.91 -14.78
C ALA A 286 1.72 10.13 -14.56
N ILE A 287 2.06 10.97 -13.58
CA ILE A 287 1.31 12.21 -13.28
C ILE A 287 1.43 13.18 -14.46
N LYS A 288 2.64 13.38 -14.99
CA LYS A 288 2.89 14.22 -16.19
C LYS A 288 2.09 13.76 -17.40
N LEU A 289 1.79 12.48 -17.47
CA LEU A 289 1.05 11.85 -18.54
C LEU A 289 -0.46 12.04 -18.34
N GLN A 290 -1.00 11.95 -17.12
CA GLN A 290 -2.45 12.03 -16.87
C GLN A 290 -3.04 13.45 -17.00
N ASP A 291 -2.31 14.50 -16.61
CA ASP A 291 -2.79 15.89 -16.71
C ASP A 291 -1.63 16.89 -16.95
N PRO A 292 -1.56 17.56 -18.11
CA PRO A 292 -0.56 18.59 -18.40
C PRO A 292 -0.71 19.88 -17.58
N GLU A 293 -1.90 20.22 -17.06
CA GLU A 293 -2.14 21.47 -16.32
C GLU A 293 -1.72 21.36 -14.85
N ALA A 294 -1.88 20.19 -14.23
CA ALA A 294 -1.39 19.88 -12.88
C ALA A 294 0.15 20.05 -12.72
N VAL A 295 0.87 20.16 -13.83
CA VAL A 295 2.33 20.35 -13.89
C VAL A 295 2.77 21.75 -13.47
N ARG A 296 1.97 22.80 -13.71
CA ARG A 296 2.38 24.18 -13.38
C ARG A 296 2.31 24.50 -11.88
N GLU A 297 1.47 23.80 -11.13
CA GLU A 297 1.39 23.94 -9.68
C GLU A 297 2.42 23.05 -8.95
N ALA A 298 2.92 22.00 -9.61
CA ALA A 298 3.74 20.95 -9.00
C ALA A 298 5.27 21.17 -9.10
N GLU A 299 5.76 22.27 -9.70
CA GLU A 299 7.20 22.53 -9.82
C GLU A 299 7.90 22.78 -8.47
N ASN A 300 7.15 23.10 -7.40
CA ASN A 300 7.69 23.37 -6.06
C ASN A 300 7.48 22.25 -5.02
N SER A 301 6.86 21.12 -5.39
CA SER A 301 6.37 20.12 -4.41
C SER A 301 6.60 18.68 -4.85
N VAL A 302 7.73 18.41 -5.52
CA VAL A 302 8.11 17.06 -5.99
C VAL A 302 8.22 16.06 -4.83
N ALA A 303 8.46 16.54 -3.60
CA ALA A 303 8.48 15.74 -2.38
C ALA A 303 7.11 15.53 -1.70
N LEU A 304 6.08 16.30 -2.03
CA LEU A 304 4.77 16.26 -1.34
C LEU A 304 3.69 15.51 -2.12
N ASN A 305 3.87 15.30 -3.43
CA ASN A 305 2.95 14.51 -4.26
C ASN A 305 3.33 13.03 -4.39
N PHE A 306 4.18 12.51 -3.49
CA PHE A 306 4.52 11.08 -3.41
C PHE A 306 3.31 10.17 -3.05
N ASN A 307 2.12 10.74 -2.82
CA ASN A 307 0.84 10.03 -2.65
C ASN A 307 0.29 9.49 -3.99
N GLN A 308 0.93 8.41 -4.43
CA GLN A 308 0.44 7.25 -5.20
C GLN A 308 -1.02 7.33 -5.69
N ASN A 309 -1.26 7.62 -6.98
CA ASN A 309 -2.59 7.39 -7.60
C ASN A 309 -2.90 5.90 -7.85
N ASP A 310 -2.10 4.95 -7.39
CA ASP A 310 -2.35 3.50 -7.60
C ASP A 310 -3.65 3.05 -6.92
N TYR A 311 -4.03 3.69 -5.81
CA TYR A 311 -5.32 3.45 -5.17
C TYR A 311 -6.51 3.84 -6.07
N MET A 312 -6.30 4.66 -7.12
CA MET A 312 -7.36 5.04 -8.05
C MET A 312 -7.91 3.83 -8.80
N ALA A 313 -7.08 2.82 -9.11
CA ALA A 313 -7.59 1.58 -9.69
C ALA A 313 -8.66 0.94 -8.78
N ARG A 314 -8.41 0.92 -7.45
CA ARG A 314 -9.38 0.45 -6.45
C ARG A 314 -10.58 1.38 -6.34
N VAL A 315 -10.40 2.71 -6.42
CA VAL A 315 -11.52 3.68 -6.41
C VAL A 315 -12.46 3.44 -7.58
N TYR A 316 -11.93 3.28 -8.79
CA TYR A 316 -12.72 3.02 -9.99
C TYR A 316 -13.51 1.71 -9.85
N MET A 317 -12.86 0.62 -9.45
CA MET A 317 -13.55 -0.67 -9.33
C MET A 317 -14.59 -0.68 -8.20
N ASN A 318 -14.30 -0.05 -7.05
CA ASN A 318 -15.26 0.06 -5.96
C ASN A 318 -16.44 0.99 -6.35
N ASP A 319 -16.21 2.04 -7.15
CA ASP A 319 -17.29 2.86 -7.70
C ASP A 319 -18.20 2.06 -8.66
N LEU A 320 -17.66 1.11 -9.45
CA LEU A 320 -18.51 0.20 -10.24
C LEU A 320 -19.42 -0.63 -9.34
N ILE A 321 -18.88 -1.20 -8.26
CA ILE A 321 -19.67 -1.98 -7.28
C ILE A 321 -20.76 -1.10 -6.66
N LEU A 322 -20.47 0.16 -6.32
CA LEU A 322 -21.45 1.08 -5.75
C LEU A 322 -22.64 1.35 -6.68
N ARG A 323 -22.40 1.38 -7.99
CA ARG A 323 -23.41 1.69 -9.01
C ARG A 323 -24.26 0.48 -9.44
N LEU A 324 -23.92 -0.74 -9.01
CA LEU A 324 -24.75 -1.89 -9.36
C LEU A 324 -26.14 -1.79 -8.70
N ASP A 325 -27.13 -2.22 -9.47
CA ASP A 325 -28.54 -2.32 -9.06
C ASP A 325 -28.84 -3.68 -8.41
N GLU A 326 -29.35 -3.66 -7.18
CA GLU A 326 -29.76 -4.82 -6.39
C GLU A 326 -30.92 -5.63 -7.02
N LYS A 327 -31.62 -5.06 -8.01
CA LYS A 327 -32.73 -5.74 -8.72
C LYS A 327 -32.32 -6.35 -10.05
N ASN A 328 -31.13 -6.02 -10.57
CA ASN A 328 -30.67 -6.51 -11.87
C ASN A 328 -29.96 -7.87 -11.71
N GLU A 329 -30.47 -8.90 -12.39
CA GLU A 329 -29.92 -10.26 -12.32
C GLU A 329 -28.44 -10.35 -12.72
N LEU A 330 -28.01 -9.61 -13.76
CA LEU A 330 -26.60 -9.62 -14.20
C LEU A 330 -25.68 -9.00 -13.14
N HIS A 331 -26.15 -7.96 -12.46
CA HIS A 331 -25.41 -7.30 -11.40
C HIS A 331 -25.26 -8.19 -10.16
N ILE A 332 -26.33 -8.89 -9.78
CA ILE A 332 -26.29 -9.85 -8.68
C ILE A 332 -25.32 -10.99 -9.02
N GLN A 333 -25.41 -11.53 -10.24
CA GLN A 333 -24.49 -12.57 -10.70
C GLN A 333 -23.03 -12.11 -10.68
N LEU A 334 -22.76 -10.87 -11.08
CA LEU A 334 -21.42 -10.28 -11.02
C LEU A 334 -20.94 -10.17 -9.57
N ALA A 335 -21.78 -9.65 -8.68
CA ALA A 335 -21.44 -9.51 -7.26
C ALA A 335 -21.15 -10.87 -6.62
N GLU A 336 -21.94 -11.91 -6.93
CA GLU A 336 -21.71 -13.29 -6.47
C GLU A 336 -20.38 -13.84 -6.99
N GLN A 337 -20.07 -13.69 -8.28
CA GLN A 337 -18.78 -14.12 -8.84
C GLN A 337 -17.60 -13.39 -8.20
N LEU A 338 -17.72 -12.08 -7.98
CA LEU A 338 -16.67 -11.30 -7.31
C LEU A 338 -16.48 -11.75 -5.86
N MET A 339 -17.57 -11.98 -5.11
CA MET A 339 -17.49 -12.49 -3.74
C MET A 339 -16.83 -13.86 -3.68
N ASP A 340 -17.20 -14.77 -4.59
CA ASP A 340 -16.61 -16.12 -4.66
C ASP A 340 -15.10 -16.05 -4.94
N ILE A 341 -14.67 -15.27 -5.95
CA ILE A 341 -13.25 -15.10 -6.30
C ILE A 341 -12.46 -14.48 -5.14
N LEU A 342 -13.03 -13.46 -4.48
CA LEU A 342 -12.37 -12.77 -3.38
C LEU A 342 -12.27 -13.65 -2.11
N LEU A 343 -13.30 -14.43 -1.81
CA LEU A 343 -13.29 -15.38 -0.70
C LEU A 343 -12.37 -16.57 -0.99
N ASP A 344 -12.36 -17.10 -2.22
CA ASP A 344 -11.44 -18.16 -2.64
C ASP A 344 -9.99 -17.75 -2.37
N LYS A 345 -9.62 -16.52 -2.74
CA LYS A 345 -8.29 -15.94 -2.50
C LYS A 345 -7.92 -15.80 -1.02
N ILE A 346 -8.90 -15.76 -0.11
CA ILE A 346 -8.65 -15.77 1.34
C ILE A 346 -8.48 -17.22 1.83
N THR A 347 -9.27 -18.15 1.31
CA THR A 347 -9.35 -19.54 1.80
C THR A 347 -8.38 -20.53 1.14
N ASP A 348 -7.79 -20.18 -0.02
CA ASP A 348 -6.90 -21.05 -0.80
C ASP A 348 -5.47 -21.18 -0.22
N GLY A 349 -5.20 -20.57 0.92
CA GLY A 349 -3.88 -20.56 1.56
C GLY A 349 -2.87 -19.61 0.92
N SER A 350 -3.20 -18.94 -0.19
CA SER A 350 -2.27 -18.05 -0.90
C SER A 350 -1.83 -16.84 -0.06
N LEU A 351 -2.67 -16.45 0.91
CA LEU A 351 -2.44 -15.33 1.83
C LEU A 351 -2.12 -15.77 3.28
N GLU A 352 -1.76 -17.04 3.49
CA GLU A 352 -1.44 -17.59 4.82
C GLU A 352 0.03 -17.44 5.24
N GLY A 353 0.92 -17.13 4.30
CA GLY A 353 2.38 -17.18 4.51
C GLY A 353 2.89 -16.32 5.68
N ASN A 354 2.55 -15.02 5.72
CA ASN A 354 3.04 -14.06 6.72
C ASN A 354 1.90 -13.17 7.23
N GLN A 355 1.29 -13.54 8.37
CA GLN A 355 0.21 -12.78 9.02
C GLN A 355 0.69 -11.53 9.79
N PHE A 356 1.91 -11.05 9.53
CA PHE A 356 2.44 -9.86 10.19
C PHE A 356 1.72 -8.60 9.67
N PRO A 357 1.49 -7.60 10.52
CA PRO A 357 0.98 -6.31 10.09
C PRO A 357 1.85 -5.73 8.96
N PHE A 358 1.20 -5.10 7.97
CA PHE A 358 1.83 -4.36 6.87
C PHE A 358 2.47 -5.20 5.76
N THR A 359 2.39 -6.52 5.81
CA THR A 359 2.80 -7.39 4.69
C THR A 359 1.87 -7.23 3.49
N ILE A 360 2.28 -7.71 2.31
CA ILE A 360 1.43 -7.65 1.12
C ILE A 360 0.17 -8.51 1.30
N GLU A 361 0.29 -9.62 2.01
CA GLU A 361 -0.82 -10.52 2.33
C GLU A 361 -1.83 -9.82 3.24
N HIS A 362 -1.36 -9.16 4.31
CA HIS A 362 -2.20 -8.37 5.22
C HIS A 362 -2.92 -7.23 4.48
N ARG A 363 -2.20 -6.46 3.66
CA ARG A 363 -2.79 -5.37 2.86
C ARG A 363 -3.81 -5.90 1.86
N THR A 364 -3.52 -7.01 1.20
CA THR A 364 -4.42 -7.64 0.23
C THR A 364 -5.72 -8.07 0.91
N LYS A 365 -5.65 -8.70 2.09
CA LYS A 365 -6.83 -9.04 2.90
C LYS A 365 -7.67 -7.81 3.24
N ILE A 366 -7.05 -6.72 3.68
CA ILE A 366 -7.77 -5.46 3.96
C ILE A 366 -8.50 -4.96 2.70
N ARG A 367 -7.82 -4.94 1.54
CA ARG A 367 -8.42 -4.49 0.26
C ARG A 367 -9.61 -5.37 -0.15
N ILE A 368 -9.50 -6.68 0.04
CA ILE A 368 -10.59 -7.62 -0.20
C ILE A 368 -11.78 -7.25 0.70
N TRP A 369 -11.57 -7.11 2.00
CA TRP A 369 -12.64 -6.85 2.95
C TRP A 369 -13.30 -5.47 2.77
N CYS A 370 -12.56 -4.43 2.41
CA CYS A 370 -13.14 -3.15 2.02
C CYS A 370 -14.10 -3.29 0.82
N SER A 371 -13.74 -4.13 -0.16
CA SER A 371 -14.59 -4.40 -1.33
C SER A 371 -15.79 -5.30 -0.96
N MET A 372 -15.57 -6.30 -0.08
CA MET A 372 -16.63 -7.17 0.45
C MET A 372 -17.68 -6.38 1.25
N MET A 373 -17.30 -5.32 1.96
CA MET A 373 -18.26 -4.40 2.61
C MET A 373 -19.20 -3.70 1.62
N LEU A 374 -18.83 -3.58 0.35
CA LEU A 374 -19.72 -3.05 -0.68
C LEU A 374 -20.53 -4.17 -1.35
N LEU A 375 -19.93 -5.35 -1.50
CA LEU A 375 -20.56 -6.50 -2.15
C LEU A 375 -21.61 -7.21 -1.30
N HIS A 376 -21.49 -7.21 0.04
CA HIS A 376 -22.37 -8.00 0.91
C HIS A 376 -23.86 -7.63 0.74
N ARG A 377 -24.17 -6.40 0.30
CA ARG A 377 -25.54 -5.92 0.08
C ARG A 377 -26.28 -6.69 -1.01
N TYR A 378 -25.56 -7.30 -1.95
CA TYR A 378 -26.12 -8.04 -3.09
C TYR A 378 -26.37 -9.52 -2.80
N ILE A 379 -26.06 -10.00 -1.59
CA ILE A 379 -26.33 -11.38 -1.20
C ILE A 379 -27.84 -11.61 -1.19
N GLN A 380 -28.31 -12.62 -1.94
CA GLN A 380 -29.70 -13.04 -1.94
C GLN A 380 -30.00 -14.00 -0.79
N LYS A 381 -31.27 -14.05 -0.34
CA LYS A 381 -31.70 -14.91 0.77
C LYS A 381 -31.34 -16.39 0.56
N GLN A 382 -31.38 -16.88 -0.68
CA GLN A 382 -31.06 -18.26 -1.04
C GLN A 382 -29.59 -18.62 -0.82
N LYS A 383 -28.67 -17.65 -0.96
CA LYS A 383 -27.23 -17.83 -0.77
C LYS A 383 -26.70 -17.27 0.54
N ALA A 384 -27.57 -16.69 1.38
CA ALA A 384 -27.18 -16.09 2.66
C ALA A 384 -26.43 -17.10 3.57
N GLU A 385 -26.98 -18.32 3.73
CA GLU A 385 -26.33 -19.38 4.52
C GLU A 385 -24.93 -19.72 4.00
N TYR A 386 -24.79 -19.85 2.68
CA TYR A 386 -23.53 -20.17 2.02
C TYR A 386 -22.46 -19.10 2.29
N TYR A 387 -22.76 -17.84 2.03
CA TYR A 387 -21.80 -16.74 2.23
C TYR A 387 -21.49 -16.50 3.70
N ILE A 388 -22.49 -16.57 4.60
CA ILE A 388 -22.26 -16.42 6.04
C ILE A 388 -21.30 -17.51 6.52
N LYS A 389 -21.51 -18.78 6.16
CA LYS A 389 -20.60 -19.88 6.55
C LYS A 389 -19.18 -19.67 6.02
N ARG A 390 -19.02 -19.25 4.76
CA ARG A 390 -17.69 -18.99 4.17
C ARG A 390 -16.95 -17.82 4.83
N ILE A 391 -17.65 -16.70 5.05
CA ILE A 391 -17.10 -15.54 5.75
C ILE A 391 -16.74 -15.91 7.19
N TRP A 392 -17.59 -16.70 7.84
CA TRP A 392 -17.36 -17.18 9.21
C TRP A 392 -16.11 -18.06 9.32
N GLU A 393 -15.94 -19.03 8.43
CA GLU A 393 -14.77 -19.92 8.41
C GLU A 393 -13.45 -19.14 8.24
N SER A 394 -13.48 -18.04 7.48
CA SER A 394 -12.30 -17.19 7.29
C SER A 394 -11.75 -16.57 8.59
N LEU A 395 -12.57 -16.46 9.65
CA LEU A 395 -12.12 -15.96 10.96
C LEU A 395 -11.27 -16.97 11.72
N ARG A 396 -11.35 -18.27 11.40
CA ARG A 396 -10.73 -19.34 12.21
C ARG A 396 -9.20 -19.22 12.21
N GLY A 397 -8.64 -18.93 11.03
CA GLY A 397 -7.20 -18.76 10.80
C GLY A 397 -6.69 -17.33 10.90
N GLU A 398 -7.57 -16.32 11.02
CA GLU A 398 -7.18 -14.91 10.98
C GLU A 398 -6.81 -14.36 12.35
N THR A 399 -5.61 -13.78 12.47
CA THR A 399 -5.09 -13.23 13.72
C THR A 399 -5.01 -11.70 13.71
N ALA A 400 -4.99 -11.07 12.52
CA ALA A 400 -4.90 -9.63 12.38
C ALA A 400 -6.23 -8.95 12.75
N ILE A 401 -6.21 -8.16 13.82
CA ILE A 401 -7.40 -7.45 14.35
C ILE A 401 -8.01 -6.52 13.29
N SER A 402 -7.18 -5.85 12.49
CA SER A 402 -7.61 -4.95 11.41
C SER A 402 -8.30 -5.66 10.24
N VAL A 403 -8.11 -6.97 10.08
CA VAL A 403 -8.83 -7.79 9.09
C VAL A 403 -10.14 -8.28 9.70
N ARG A 404 -10.05 -8.83 10.92
CA ARG A 404 -11.18 -9.39 11.66
C ARG A 404 -12.31 -8.39 11.87
N CYS A 405 -12.00 -7.13 12.16
CA CYS A 405 -13.02 -6.12 12.42
C CYS A 405 -13.96 -5.90 11.21
N PHE A 406 -13.47 -6.02 9.97
CA PHE A 406 -14.30 -5.98 8.78
C PHE A 406 -15.14 -7.23 8.64
N THR A 407 -14.55 -8.41 8.83
CA THR A 407 -15.27 -9.68 8.77
C THR A 407 -16.41 -9.71 9.81
N GLU A 408 -16.11 -9.33 11.06
CA GLU A 408 -17.07 -9.21 12.17
C GLU A 408 -18.17 -8.19 11.84
N TRP A 409 -17.82 -7.06 11.22
CA TRP A 409 -18.79 -6.04 10.78
C TRP A 409 -19.73 -6.56 9.68
N ILE A 410 -19.20 -7.22 8.65
CA ILE A 410 -20.01 -7.84 7.59
C ILE A 410 -20.98 -8.85 8.19
N LEU A 411 -20.50 -9.71 9.08
CA LEU A 411 -21.33 -10.72 9.75
C LEU A 411 -22.47 -10.07 10.56
N ALA A 412 -22.20 -9.01 11.33
CA ALA A 412 -23.23 -8.30 12.07
C ALA A 412 -24.32 -7.75 11.12
N ARG A 413 -23.93 -7.17 9.98
CA ARG A 413 -24.87 -6.67 8.96
C ARG A 413 -25.64 -7.80 8.28
N LEU A 414 -25.00 -8.94 8.00
CA LEU A 414 -25.65 -10.09 7.39
C LEU A 414 -26.66 -10.76 8.32
N PHE A 415 -26.36 -10.92 9.60
CA PHE A 415 -27.35 -11.41 10.57
C PHE A 415 -28.50 -10.42 10.77
N ARG A 416 -28.24 -9.12 10.64
CA ARG A 416 -29.31 -8.12 10.61
C ARG A 416 -30.21 -8.24 9.39
N GLN A 417 -29.65 -8.53 8.22
CA GLN A 417 -30.38 -8.69 6.96
C GLN A 417 -31.09 -10.04 6.86
N PHE A 418 -30.49 -11.09 7.43
CA PHE A 418 -31.00 -12.47 7.42
C PHE A 418 -31.02 -13.07 8.84
N PRO A 419 -31.95 -12.64 9.72
CA PRO A 419 -32.03 -13.14 11.09
C PRO A 419 -32.26 -14.65 11.19
N ASP A 420 -32.89 -15.25 10.17
CA ASP A 420 -33.08 -16.71 10.03
C ASP A 420 -31.75 -17.51 10.11
N GLN A 421 -30.61 -16.85 9.90
CA GLN A 421 -29.28 -17.45 9.88
C GLN A 421 -28.51 -17.31 11.21
N LEU A 422 -29.08 -16.66 12.24
CA LEU A 422 -28.52 -16.59 13.59
C LEU A 422 -28.13 -17.95 14.21
N PRO A 423 -28.79 -19.09 13.90
CA PRO A 423 -28.35 -20.40 14.40
C PRO A 423 -26.90 -20.78 14.03
N ILE A 424 -26.34 -20.20 12.96
CA ILE A 424 -24.91 -20.38 12.60
C ILE A 424 -24.00 -19.84 13.70
N LEU A 425 -24.30 -18.63 14.21
CA LEU A 425 -23.58 -18.01 15.32
C LEU A 425 -23.67 -18.88 16.58
N TYR A 426 -24.87 -19.35 16.92
CA TYR A 426 -25.07 -20.15 18.13
C TYR A 426 -24.31 -21.48 18.07
N THR A 427 -24.32 -22.14 16.92
CA THR A 427 -23.58 -23.40 16.71
C THR A 427 -22.07 -23.17 16.91
N ALA A 428 -21.54 -22.08 16.37
CA ALA A 428 -20.12 -21.75 16.52
C ALA A 428 -19.72 -21.45 17.98
N MET A 429 -20.64 -20.89 18.78
CA MET A 429 -20.40 -20.61 20.20
C MET A 429 -20.40 -21.86 21.10
N GLU A 430 -20.89 -22.99 20.60
CA GLU A 430 -20.93 -24.26 21.32
C GLU A 430 -19.66 -25.10 21.14
N GLU A 431 -18.77 -24.72 20.23
CA GLU A 431 -17.53 -25.45 19.94
C GLU A 431 -16.54 -25.35 21.11
N PRO A 432 -16.16 -26.48 21.76
CA PRO A 432 -15.38 -26.45 23.00
C PRO A 432 -13.86 -26.30 22.79
N ASP A 433 -13.35 -26.46 21.57
CA ASP A 433 -11.90 -26.47 21.27
C ASP A 433 -11.56 -25.56 20.07
N VAL A 434 -11.61 -24.26 20.34
CA VAL A 434 -11.32 -23.22 19.36
C VAL A 434 -10.33 -22.21 19.91
N SER A 435 -9.61 -21.54 19.01
CA SER A 435 -8.59 -20.56 19.39
C SER A 435 -9.20 -19.36 20.12
N PRO A 436 -8.51 -18.78 21.13
CA PRO A 436 -9.02 -17.62 21.86
C PRO A 436 -9.34 -16.42 20.97
N HIS A 437 -8.59 -16.22 19.89
CA HIS A 437 -8.85 -15.14 18.94
C HIS A 437 -10.17 -15.35 18.19
N TYR A 438 -10.46 -16.57 17.74
CA TYR A 438 -11.74 -16.89 17.09
C TYR A 438 -12.92 -16.71 18.05
N VAL A 439 -12.76 -17.10 19.32
CA VAL A 439 -13.74 -16.87 20.38
C VAL A 439 -14.07 -15.39 20.53
N VAL A 440 -13.02 -14.57 20.58
CA VAL A 440 -13.18 -13.12 20.65
C VAL A 440 -13.98 -12.58 19.46
N SER A 441 -13.83 -13.15 18.24
CA SER A 441 -14.54 -12.64 17.06
C SER A 441 -16.04 -12.79 17.18
N TYR A 442 -16.53 -13.97 17.56
CA TYR A 442 -17.98 -14.17 17.65
C TYR A 442 -18.57 -13.38 18.82
N LEU A 443 -17.84 -13.21 19.93
CA LEU A 443 -18.27 -12.33 21.03
C LEU A 443 -18.36 -10.88 20.54
N THR A 444 -17.42 -10.43 19.73
CA THR A 444 -17.46 -9.09 19.16
C THR A 444 -18.65 -8.88 18.22
N VAL A 445 -18.98 -9.86 17.38
CA VAL A 445 -20.21 -9.81 16.54
C VAL A 445 -21.45 -9.59 17.42
N THR A 446 -21.53 -10.27 18.57
CA THR A 446 -22.68 -10.12 19.50
C THR A 446 -22.77 -8.74 20.17
N PHE A 447 -21.72 -7.91 20.14
CA PHE A 447 -21.74 -6.60 20.80
C PHE A 447 -22.78 -5.66 20.20
N SER A 448 -22.99 -5.75 18.88
CA SER A 448 -23.88 -4.83 18.16
C SER A 448 -25.20 -5.47 17.73
N LEU A 449 -25.29 -6.81 17.72
CA LEU A 449 -26.48 -7.53 17.22
C LEU A 449 -27.75 -7.15 17.99
N GLY A 450 -27.69 -7.11 19.33
CA GLY A 450 -28.84 -6.71 20.16
C GLY A 450 -29.34 -5.29 19.90
N ASP A 451 -28.45 -4.39 19.46
CA ASP A 451 -28.78 -3.00 19.15
C ASP A 451 -29.41 -2.87 17.75
N ILE A 452 -28.93 -3.64 16.76
CA ILE A 452 -29.31 -3.45 15.35
C ILE A 452 -30.51 -4.31 14.90
N LEU A 453 -30.75 -5.49 15.48
CA LEU A 453 -31.84 -6.41 15.09
C LEU A 453 -33.23 -5.76 15.25
N ASP A 454 -34.22 -6.15 14.44
CA ASP A 454 -35.63 -5.76 14.66
C ASP A 454 -36.20 -6.41 15.93
N ASP A 455 -37.26 -5.83 16.50
CA ASP A 455 -37.80 -6.26 17.81
C ASP A 455 -38.21 -7.73 17.85
N THR A 456 -38.74 -8.26 16.74
CA THR A 456 -39.13 -9.67 16.60
C THR A 456 -37.92 -10.59 16.70
N SER A 457 -36.91 -10.39 15.86
CA SER A 457 -35.71 -11.22 15.88
C SER A 457 -34.83 -10.98 17.11
N ALA A 458 -34.80 -9.76 17.65
CA ALA A 458 -34.08 -9.43 18.88
C ALA A 458 -34.65 -10.19 20.08
N LYS A 459 -35.97 -10.40 20.14
CA LYS A 459 -36.61 -11.17 21.19
C LYS A 459 -36.06 -12.60 21.24
N ASP A 460 -36.11 -13.31 20.11
CA ASP A 460 -35.62 -14.68 20.00
C ASP A 460 -34.10 -14.75 20.23
N TYR A 461 -33.35 -13.77 19.71
CA TYR A 461 -31.92 -13.63 19.94
C TYR A 461 -31.55 -13.50 21.42
N PHE A 462 -32.25 -12.65 22.18
CA PHE A 462 -31.98 -12.49 23.61
C PHE A 462 -32.36 -13.73 24.43
N GLU A 463 -33.32 -14.56 24.00
CA GLU A 463 -33.62 -15.82 24.69
C GLU A 463 -32.44 -16.81 24.57
N GLU A 464 -31.83 -16.90 23.40
CA GLU A 464 -30.73 -17.83 23.11
C GLU A 464 -29.36 -17.32 23.60
N ILE A 465 -29.00 -16.07 23.29
CA ILE A 465 -27.60 -15.59 23.37
C ILE A 465 -27.01 -15.66 24.77
N PHE A 466 -27.78 -15.34 25.81
CA PHE A 466 -27.27 -15.36 27.18
C PHE A 466 -26.88 -16.79 27.60
N SER A 467 -27.63 -17.81 27.16
CA SER A 467 -27.27 -19.20 27.43
C SER A 467 -25.93 -19.59 26.79
N LYS A 468 -25.64 -19.04 25.60
CA LYS A 468 -24.40 -19.30 24.84
C LYS A 468 -23.20 -18.54 25.38
N ILE A 469 -23.38 -17.37 26.01
CA ILE A 469 -22.27 -16.58 26.60
C ILE A 469 -21.78 -17.16 27.93
N ILE A 470 -22.67 -17.79 28.73
CA ILE A 470 -22.36 -18.26 30.09
C ILE A 470 -21.08 -19.11 30.18
N PRO A 471 -20.85 -20.14 29.32
CA PRO A 471 -19.63 -20.94 29.37
C PRO A 471 -18.35 -20.09 29.27
N TRP A 472 -18.38 -19.06 28.41
CA TRP A 472 -17.22 -18.23 28.11
C TRP A 472 -16.88 -17.22 29.21
N LEU A 473 -17.85 -16.86 30.06
CA LEU A 473 -17.60 -16.10 31.31
C LEU A 473 -16.66 -16.85 32.27
N THR A 474 -16.66 -18.18 32.19
CA THR A 474 -15.84 -19.06 33.05
C THR A 474 -14.56 -19.56 32.38
N SER A 475 -14.26 -19.10 31.16
CA SER A 475 -13.08 -19.54 30.40
C SER A 475 -11.78 -19.34 31.18
N ASN A 476 -10.78 -20.21 31.00
CA ASN A 476 -9.47 -20.01 31.63
C ASN A 476 -8.70 -18.81 31.02
N ASN A 477 -9.00 -18.45 29.77
CA ASN A 477 -8.35 -17.35 29.08
C ASN A 477 -8.92 -16.00 29.53
N PHE A 478 -8.06 -15.13 30.07
CA PHE A 478 -8.46 -13.82 30.59
C PHE A 478 -9.16 -12.94 29.53
N THR A 479 -8.64 -12.89 28.31
CA THR A 479 -9.19 -12.07 27.23
C THR A 479 -10.57 -12.57 26.82
N VAL A 480 -10.76 -13.89 26.70
CA VAL A 480 -12.06 -14.48 26.37
C VAL A 480 -13.09 -14.16 27.44
N ARG A 481 -12.75 -14.33 28.72
CA ARG A 481 -13.65 -13.95 29.82
C ARG A 481 -14.03 -12.49 29.73
N LEU A 482 -13.05 -11.61 29.50
CA LEU A 482 -13.24 -10.17 29.42
C LEU A 482 -14.23 -9.78 28.31
N TYR A 483 -14.05 -10.31 27.09
CA TYR A 483 -14.96 -10.06 25.98
C TYR A 483 -16.35 -10.66 26.22
N SER A 484 -16.42 -11.79 26.91
CA SER A 484 -17.70 -12.41 27.30
C SER A 484 -18.47 -11.53 28.28
N PHE A 485 -17.79 -10.91 29.24
CA PHE A 485 -18.39 -9.94 30.16
C PHE A 485 -18.93 -8.71 29.41
N CYS A 486 -18.19 -8.20 28.43
CA CYS A 486 -18.65 -7.07 27.61
C CYS A 486 -19.84 -7.43 26.73
N SER A 487 -19.81 -8.61 26.11
CA SER A 487 -20.92 -9.14 25.31
C SER A 487 -22.19 -9.23 26.15
N TRP A 488 -22.07 -9.82 27.33
CA TRP A 488 -23.16 -9.92 28.28
C TRP A 488 -23.75 -8.56 28.63
N PHE A 489 -22.90 -7.60 29.01
CA PHE A 489 -23.33 -6.28 29.45
C PHE A 489 -24.03 -5.49 28.34
N ARG A 490 -23.48 -5.50 27.11
CA ARG A 490 -24.11 -4.81 25.97
C ARG A 490 -25.46 -5.42 25.62
N ASN A 491 -25.54 -6.74 25.51
CA ASN A 491 -26.80 -7.41 25.21
C ASN A 491 -27.86 -7.22 26.30
N LEU A 492 -27.45 -7.19 27.58
CA LEU A 492 -28.35 -6.88 28.68
C LEU A 492 -28.88 -5.44 28.61
N ASN A 493 -28.02 -4.46 28.31
CA ASN A 493 -28.43 -3.07 28.17
C ASN A 493 -29.37 -2.86 26.98
N ALA A 494 -29.09 -3.51 25.84
CA ALA A 494 -29.97 -3.50 24.66
C ALA A 494 -31.34 -4.13 24.98
N CYS A 495 -31.35 -5.25 25.70
CA CYS A 495 -32.56 -5.92 26.15
C CYS A 495 -33.40 -5.01 27.09
N ARG A 496 -32.74 -4.34 28.06
CA ARG A 496 -33.36 -3.38 28.99
C ARG A 496 -33.91 -2.14 28.29
N SER A 497 -33.12 -1.50 27.43
CA SER A 497 -33.49 -0.25 26.75
C SER A 497 -34.70 -0.46 25.84
N ARG A 498 -34.79 -1.63 25.19
CA ARG A 498 -35.89 -2.03 24.31
C ARG A 498 -37.07 -2.66 25.04
N GLN A 499 -36.94 -2.90 26.35
CA GLN A 499 -37.97 -3.54 27.18
C GLN A 499 -38.39 -4.95 26.70
N LEU A 500 -37.48 -5.67 26.05
CA LEU A 500 -37.69 -7.04 25.59
C LEU A 500 -37.32 -8.03 26.71
N ASN A 501 -37.86 -9.26 26.65
CA ASN A 501 -37.54 -10.39 27.52
C ASN A 501 -37.41 -10.07 29.02
N LYS A 502 -38.36 -9.30 29.58
CA LYS A 502 -38.40 -8.88 30.99
C LYS A 502 -38.33 -10.02 32.00
N ASP A 503 -38.62 -11.25 31.58
CA ASP A 503 -38.56 -12.44 32.42
C ASP A 503 -37.14 -12.97 32.63
N ILE A 504 -36.15 -12.56 31.81
CA ILE A 504 -34.74 -12.96 31.99
C ILE A 504 -34.22 -12.50 33.35
N GLU A 505 -34.56 -11.29 33.78
CA GLU A 505 -34.17 -10.77 35.10
C GLU A 505 -34.94 -11.40 36.26
N LYS A 506 -36.07 -12.08 35.99
CA LYS A 506 -36.80 -12.84 37.02
C LYS A 506 -36.14 -14.18 37.32
N ASN A 507 -35.27 -14.67 36.44
CA ASN A 507 -34.50 -15.88 36.70
C ASN A 507 -33.49 -15.62 37.82
N ARG A 508 -33.55 -16.42 38.90
CA ARG A 508 -32.70 -16.27 40.09
C ARG A 508 -31.21 -16.29 39.76
N ILE A 509 -30.78 -17.12 38.81
CA ILE A 509 -29.36 -17.25 38.43
C ILE A 509 -28.92 -15.98 37.69
N MET A 510 -29.71 -15.54 36.72
CA MET A 510 -29.43 -14.32 35.95
C MET A 510 -29.42 -13.08 36.84
N ALA A 511 -30.41 -12.94 37.73
CA ALA A 511 -30.48 -11.83 38.68
C ALA A 511 -29.25 -11.76 39.60
N SER A 512 -28.74 -12.92 40.05
CA SER A 512 -27.54 -12.98 40.87
C SER A 512 -26.28 -12.60 40.09
N LEU A 513 -26.15 -13.05 38.84
CA LEU A 513 -25.04 -12.71 37.95
C LEU A 513 -25.03 -11.21 37.62
N ILE A 514 -26.18 -10.65 37.25
CA ILE A 514 -26.36 -9.22 36.99
C ILE A 514 -25.95 -8.41 38.22
N LYS A 515 -26.46 -8.77 39.40
CA LYS A 515 -26.10 -8.08 40.65
C LYS A 515 -24.61 -8.13 40.95
N PHE A 516 -23.97 -9.28 40.72
CA PHE A 516 -22.51 -9.42 40.90
C PHE A 516 -21.74 -8.52 39.93
N MET A 517 -22.12 -8.52 38.65
CA MET A 517 -21.46 -7.71 37.63
C MET A 517 -21.63 -6.20 37.85
N ASP A 518 -22.80 -5.76 38.30
CA ASP A 518 -23.09 -4.34 38.55
C ASP A 518 -22.46 -3.81 39.86
N GLN A 519 -22.18 -4.68 40.84
CA GLN A 519 -21.72 -4.26 42.18
C GLN A 519 -20.23 -4.49 42.43
N TYR A 520 -19.57 -5.40 41.70
CA TYR A 520 -18.20 -5.77 41.97
C TYR A 520 -17.20 -4.80 41.32
N VAL A 521 -16.31 -4.23 42.14
CA VAL A 521 -15.42 -3.11 41.78
C VAL A 521 -14.52 -3.42 40.58
N ASP A 522 -13.95 -4.62 40.49
CA ASP A 522 -13.06 -4.95 39.37
C ASP A 522 -13.84 -5.07 38.06
N THR A 523 -15.07 -5.60 38.10
CA THR A 523 -15.95 -5.69 36.92
C THR A 523 -16.30 -4.30 36.41
N ILE A 524 -16.54 -3.35 37.31
CA ILE A 524 -16.80 -1.95 36.97
C ILE A 524 -15.56 -1.33 36.33
N LYS A 525 -14.37 -1.47 36.94
CA LYS A 525 -13.11 -0.96 36.38
C LYS A 525 -12.79 -1.55 35.00
N PHE A 526 -13.02 -2.85 34.80
CA PHE A 526 -12.84 -3.49 33.50
C PHE A 526 -13.84 -2.95 32.47
N THR A 527 -15.09 -2.76 32.87
CA THR A 527 -16.11 -2.16 32.02
C THR A 527 -15.74 -0.72 31.63
N GLU A 528 -15.24 0.09 32.55
CA GLU A 528 -14.77 1.45 32.28
C GLU A 528 -13.56 1.48 31.33
N LYS A 529 -12.59 0.57 31.53
CA LYS A 529 -11.42 0.46 30.64
C LYS A 529 -11.77 0.01 29.23
N ILE A 530 -12.84 -0.75 29.05
CA ILE A 530 -13.31 -1.17 27.72
C ILE A 530 -14.23 -0.12 27.12
N LYS A 531 -14.94 0.65 27.97
CA LYS A 531 -15.72 1.80 27.53
C LYS A 531 -14.89 2.89 26.86
N SER A 532 -13.57 2.93 27.07
CA SER A 532 -12.68 3.85 26.36
C SER A 532 -12.29 3.38 24.95
N ASN A 533 -12.58 2.13 24.56
CA ASN A 533 -12.31 1.63 23.22
C ASN A 533 -13.49 1.94 22.29
N PHE A 534 -13.25 2.80 21.30
CA PHE A 534 -14.23 3.22 20.29
C PHE A 534 -15.00 2.06 19.68
N TYR A 535 -14.31 1.01 19.23
CA TYR A 535 -14.92 -0.13 18.55
C TYR A 535 -15.89 -0.90 19.46
N MET A 536 -15.69 -0.80 20.77
CA MET A 536 -16.48 -1.53 21.77
C MET A 536 -17.67 -0.74 22.30
N THR A 537 -17.73 0.57 22.06
CA THR A 537 -18.76 1.45 22.65
C THR A 537 -19.49 2.31 21.65
N GLU A 538 -18.77 3.00 20.78
CA GLU A 538 -19.35 3.99 19.87
C GLU A 538 -19.62 3.46 18.47
N PHE A 539 -18.99 2.34 18.10
CA PHE A 539 -19.17 1.70 16.80
C PHE A 539 -20.61 1.18 16.62
N ASP A 540 -21.20 1.53 15.48
CA ASP A 540 -22.55 1.15 15.05
C ASP A 540 -22.46 0.60 13.62
N PRO A 541 -22.69 -0.72 13.42
CA PRO A 541 -22.60 -1.37 12.12
C PRO A 541 -23.47 -0.76 11.01
N LEU A 542 -24.56 -0.09 11.36
CA LEU A 542 -25.49 0.53 10.41
C LEU A 542 -25.10 1.97 10.13
N ALA A 543 -24.86 2.78 11.16
CA ALA A 543 -24.56 4.20 10.99
C ALA A 543 -23.11 4.48 10.52
N ASP A 544 -22.16 3.56 10.76
CA ASP A 544 -20.77 3.68 10.26
C ASP A 544 -20.63 3.22 8.80
N TYR A 545 -21.70 2.71 8.19
CA TYR A 545 -21.67 2.21 6.82
C TYR A 545 -21.64 3.36 5.80
N ASN A 546 -20.44 3.89 5.56
CA ASN A 546 -20.17 4.97 4.60
C ASN A 546 -18.74 4.86 4.07
N LEU A 547 -18.48 5.46 2.90
CA LEU A 547 -17.19 5.33 2.21
C LEU A 547 -16.01 5.87 3.02
N GLU A 548 -16.17 7.02 3.68
CA GLU A 548 -15.13 7.60 4.51
C GLU A 548 -14.75 6.67 5.68
N PHE A 549 -15.72 6.03 6.31
CA PHE A 549 -15.45 5.11 7.41
C PHE A 549 -14.79 3.81 6.93
N ILE A 550 -15.34 3.18 5.89
CA ILE A 550 -14.87 1.90 5.33
C ILE A 550 -13.42 2.02 4.82
N PHE A 551 -13.12 3.06 4.05
CA PHE A 551 -11.84 3.16 3.35
C PHE A 551 -10.79 4.03 4.06
N ARG A 552 -11.14 4.73 5.16
CA ARG A 552 -10.19 5.60 5.87
C ARG A 552 -10.30 5.54 7.39
N GLN A 553 -11.46 5.81 7.99
CA GLN A 553 -11.54 5.99 9.45
C GLN A 553 -11.27 4.69 10.21
N ILE A 554 -11.88 3.56 9.82
CA ILE A 554 -11.64 2.27 10.46
C ILE A 554 -10.16 1.84 10.32
N LEU A 555 -9.56 2.11 9.16
CA LEU A 555 -8.15 1.82 8.90
C LEU A 555 -7.21 2.67 9.78
N SER A 556 -7.56 3.94 10.02
CA SER A 556 -6.83 4.79 10.96
C SER A 556 -6.96 4.32 12.41
N ILE A 557 -8.13 3.82 12.83
CA ILE A 557 -8.35 3.30 14.19
C ILE A 557 -7.44 2.10 14.49
N PHE A 558 -7.13 1.29 13.48
CA PHE A 558 -6.24 0.13 13.61
C PHE A 558 -4.81 0.37 13.10
N ASP A 559 -4.38 1.64 12.99
CA ASP A 559 -3.03 2.05 12.59
C ASP A 559 -2.53 1.41 11.27
N VAL A 560 -3.43 1.21 10.31
CA VAL A 560 -3.07 0.75 8.97
C VAL A 560 -2.31 1.85 8.23
N LEU A 561 -1.36 1.47 7.36
CA LEU A 561 -0.53 2.41 6.59
C LEU A 561 -1.35 3.39 5.76
N GLU A 562 -0.84 4.61 5.62
CA GLU A 562 -1.53 5.71 4.92
C GLU A 562 -1.81 5.41 3.43
N ASN A 563 -0.95 4.64 2.77
CA ASN A 563 -1.12 4.26 1.36
C ASN A 563 -2.27 3.27 1.11
N GLU A 564 -2.79 2.61 2.16
CA GLU A 564 -4.00 1.81 2.06
C GLU A 564 -5.28 2.61 2.28
N LYS A 565 -5.18 3.80 2.87
CA LYS A 565 -6.32 4.66 3.17
C LYS A 565 -6.74 5.44 1.93
N ILE A 566 -8.04 5.45 1.64
CA ILE A 566 -8.61 6.16 0.50
C ILE A 566 -9.57 7.23 1.02
N ALA A 567 -9.23 8.49 0.75
CA ALA A 567 -10.07 9.62 1.14
C ALA A 567 -11.35 9.68 0.31
N SER A 568 -12.48 10.03 0.93
CA SER A 568 -13.78 10.23 0.27
C SER A 568 -13.73 11.16 -0.95
N ARG A 569 -12.85 12.17 -0.95
CA ARG A 569 -12.64 13.07 -2.10
C ARG A 569 -12.27 12.32 -3.38
N ALA A 570 -11.59 11.18 -3.30
CA ALA A 570 -11.24 10.38 -4.48
C ALA A 570 -12.50 9.77 -5.11
N PHE A 571 -13.41 9.24 -4.29
CA PHE A 571 -14.71 8.75 -4.75
C PHE A 571 -15.57 9.90 -5.31
N MET A 572 -15.57 11.08 -4.69
CA MET A 572 -16.29 12.26 -5.20
C MET A 572 -15.81 12.71 -6.59
N LYS A 573 -14.49 12.62 -6.86
CA LYS A 573 -13.93 12.97 -8.17
C LYS A 573 -14.43 12.05 -9.28
N VAL A 574 -14.61 10.75 -8.99
CA VAL A 574 -15.07 9.74 -9.95
C VAL A 574 -16.60 9.74 -10.07
N ASN A 575 -17.29 9.91 -8.94
CA ASN A 575 -18.74 9.93 -8.87
C ASN A 575 -19.22 11.07 -7.97
N PRO A 576 -19.59 12.22 -8.55
CA PRO A 576 -20.10 13.36 -7.80
C PRO A 576 -21.47 13.13 -7.17
N ARG A 577 -22.21 12.10 -7.61
CA ARG A 577 -23.55 11.78 -7.10
C ARG A 577 -23.44 10.60 -6.13
N PRO A 578 -23.56 10.83 -4.81
CA PRO A 578 -23.48 9.76 -3.83
C PRO A 578 -24.60 8.73 -4.05
N VAL A 579 -24.26 7.45 -3.89
CA VAL A 579 -25.23 6.36 -3.88
C VAL A 579 -25.93 6.34 -2.52
N GLU A 580 -27.26 6.39 -2.50
CA GLU A 580 -28.04 6.49 -1.25
C GLU A 580 -27.78 5.33 -0.29
N SER A 581 -27.57 4.11 -0.81
CA SER A 581 -27.34 2.92 0.00
C SER A 581 -25.95 2.87 0.68
N CYS A 582 -24.98 3.65 0.22
CA CYS A 582 -23.67 3.81 0.88
C CYS A 582 -23.22 5.27 0.71
N PRO A 583 -23.59 6.17 1.64
CA PRO A 583 -23.26 7.58 1.52
C PRO A 583 -21.75 7.79 1.65
N ILE A 584 -21.28 8.94 1.17
CA ILE A 584 -19.85 9.28 1.22
C ILE A 584 -19.37 9.46 2.67
N SER A 585 -20.18 10.10 3.51
CA SER A 585 -19.89 10.28 4.93
C SER A 585 -21.19 10.43 5.72
N ASN A 586 -21.17 10.12 7.01
CA ASN A 586 -22.32 10.35 7.90
C ASN A 586 -22.18 11.69 8.66
N PRO A 587 -23.02 12.71 8.43
CA PRO A 587 -22.95 14.01 9.10
C PRO A 587 -23.27 13.96 10.60
N GLU A 588 -24.08 13.00 11.06
CA GLU A 588 -24.48 12.86 12.46
C GLU A 588 -23.35 12.29 13.33
N ARG A 589 -22.36 11.67 12.68
CA ARG A 589 -21.20 11.01 13.30
C ARG A 589 -19.91 11.84 13.18
N ARG A 590 -20.01 13.18 13.05
CA ARG A 590 -18.87 14.08 12.81
C ARG A 590 -17.76 14.01 13.88
N ASN A 591 -18.07 13.70 15.13
CA ASN A 591 -17.08 13.68 16.22
C ASN A 591 -16.00 12.60 16.04
N ILE A 592 -16.32 11.51 15.32
CA ILE A 592 -15.39 10.43 14.95
C ILE A 592 -14.31 10.95 13.97
N ARG A 593 -14.61 12.02 13.22
CA ARG A 593 -13.64 12.65 12.30
C ARG A 593 -12.43 13.18 13.04
N SER A 594 -12.56 13.69 14.27
CA SER A 594 -11.47 14.38 14.98
C SER A 594 -10.29 13.47 15.37
N ILE A 595 -10.54 12.17 15.58
CA ILE A 595 -9.49 11.19 15.90
C ILE A 595 -8.65 10.89 14.65
N ALA A 596 -9.29 10.76 13.47
CA ALA A 596 -8.62 10.50 12.20
C ALA A 596 -8.04 11.77 11.51
N ASP A 597 -8.57 12.96 11.83
CA ASP A 597 -8.14 14.23 11.23
C ASP A 597 -7.13 15.00 12.09
N SER A 598 -6.68 14.46 13.23
CA SER A 598 -5.54 15.01 14.00
C SER A 598 -4.21 15.05 13.21
N ILE A 599 -4.19 14.50 11.99
CA ILE A 599 -3.04 14.49 11.07
C ILE A 599 -3.27 15.39 9.83
N ASN A 600 -4.47 15.96 9.61
CA ASN A 600 -4.79 16.73 8.39
C ASN A 600 -4.82 18.26 8.54
N LEU A 601 -4.43 18.82 9.69
CA LEU A 601 -4.24 20.28 9.86
C LEU A 601 -2.80 20.72 9.55
N GLN A 602 -2.33 20.45 8.32
CA GLN A 602 -1.07 21.04 7.83
C GLN A 602 -1.26 22.01 6.65
N GLN A 603 -2.50 22.26 6.19
CA GLN A 603 -2.75 23.30 5.17
C GLN A 603 -3.40 24.59 5.71
N ASP A 604 -4.01 24.57 6.90
CA ASP A 604 -4.67 25.77 7.47
C ASP A 604 -3.93 26.38 8.68
N VAL A 605 -2.71 25.93 9.00
CA VAL A 605 -1.99 26.34 10.24
C VAL A 605 -0.92 27.42 10.00
N GLU A 606 -0.68 27.87 8.77
CA GLU A 606 0.29 28.95 8.51
C GLU A 606 -0.25 30.36 8.81
N GLU A 607 -1.56 30.58 8.83
CA GLU A 607 -2.12 31.91 9.15
C GLU A 607 -2.33 32.15 10.65
N ASP A 608 -2.56 31.12 11.46
CA ASP A 608 -2.85 31.27 12.90
C ASP A 608 -1.64 31.17 13.84
N LYS A 609 -0.48 30.69 13.35
CA LYS A 609 0.76 30.58 14.15
C LYS A 609 1.36 31.92 14.60
N LYS A 610 0.83 33.06 14.16
CA LYS A 610 1.29 34.40 14.61
C LYS A 610 0.53 34.97 15.81
N LYS A 611 -0.55 34.33 16.29
CA LYS A 611 -1.38 34.92 17.36
C LYS A 611 -1.42 34.16 18.69
N SER A 612 -0.91 32.94 18.79
CA SER A 612 -1.06 32.11 19.99
C SER A 612 0.26 31.82 20.72
N PHE A 613 1.17 32.80 20.78
CA PHE A 613 2.32 32.79 21.71
C PHE A 613 2.01 33.64 22.95
N SER A 614 0.92 33.32 23.64
CA SER A 614 0.68 33.77 25.01
C SER A 614 -0.45 32.97 25.62
N GLU A 615 -0.21 32.44 26.82
CA GLU A 615 -1.13 31.68 27.69
C GLU A 615 -1.27 30.21 27.26
N GLY A 616 -1.00 29.20 28.07
CA GLY A 616 -0.76 29.09 29.50
C GLY A 616 -1.00 27.61 29.82
N ALA A 617 -0.07 26.98 30.53
CA ALA A 617 -0.06 25.55 30.82
C ALA A 617 -1.38 25.03 31.41
N ASN A 618 -1.81 23.84 30.98
CA ASN A 618 -2.46 22.90 31.89
C ASN A 618 -2.25 21.45 31.44
N ASN A 619 -1.66 20.71 32.37
CA ASN A 619 -1.30 19.30 32.29
C ASN A 619 -2.53 18.40 32.32
N ASN A 620 -2.54 17.38 31.45
CA ASN A 620 -2.99 16.03 31.77
C ASN A 620 -2.43 15.12 30.67
N GLU A 621 -1.21 14.61 30.89
CA GLU A 621 -0.57 13.67 29.99
C GLU A 621 -1.05 12.24 30.28
N ASP A 622 -1.78 11.68 29.32
CA ASP A 622 -1.93 10.24 29.17
C ASP A 622 -0.55 9.61 28.98
N VAL A 623 -0.16 8.73 29.91
CA VAL A 623 1.13 8.01 29.88
C VAL A 623 1.07 6.94 28.79
N TYR A 624 1.37 7.30 27.55
CA TYR A 624 1.55 6.36 26.45
C TYR A 624 2.78 5.48 26.70
N GLN A 625 2.61 4.15 26.68
CA GLN A 625 3.73 3.23 26.56
C GLN A 625 4.27 3.26 25.13
N LYS A 626 5.16 4.22 24.85
CA LYS A 626 5.93 4.26 23.61
C LYS A 626 7.10 3.28 23.73
N LYS A 627 7.45 2.56 22.65
CA LYS A 627 8.78 1.92 22.57
C LYS A 627 9.80 3.03 22.80
N ILE A 628 10.76 2.82 23.70
CA ILE A 628 11.81 3.80 24.02
C ILE A 628 12.59 4.06 22.73
N MET A 629 12.27 5.17 22.07
CA MET A 629 13.06 5.77 21.00
C MET A 629 13.96 6.80 21.68
N PRO A 630 15.25 6.91 21.32
CA PRO A 630 16.10 7.97 21.84
C PRO A 630 15.39 9.32 21.67
N TRP A 631 15.30 10.11 22.74
CA TRP A 631 14.56 11.37 22.80
C TRP A 631 14.84 12.37 21.65
N GLU A 632 16.06 12.37 21.10
CA GLU A 632 16.44 13.15 19.92
C GLU A 632 15.75 12.71 18.62
N MET A 633 15.30 11.45 18.53
CA MET A 633 14.53 10.92 17.40
C MET A 633 13.03 11.22 17.49
N MET A 634 12.57 11.85 18.57
CA MET A 634 11.17 12.23 18.73
C MET A 634 10.82 13.61 18.18
N LEU A 635 11.81 14.45 17.84
CA LEU A 635 11.54 15.88 17.58
C LEU A 635 11.32 16.29 16.13
N GLU A 636 11.62 15.47 15.13
CA GLU A 636 11.30 15.81 13.74
C GLU A 636 11.20 14.52 12.91
N THR A 637 10.13 14.41 12.11
CA THR A 637 9.94 13.35 11.11
C THR A 637 11.16 13.30 10.20
N ASP A 638 11.82 12.15 10.03
CA ASP A 638 12.30 11.68 8.72
C ASP A 638 13.27 10.49 8.80
N VAL A 639 12.97 9.49 7.96
CA VAL A 639 13.89 8.41 7.55
C VAL A 639 15.13 8.99 6.81
N GLU A 640 15.05 10.23 6.32
CA GLU A 640 16.13 10.96 5.66
C GLU A 640 17.25 11.36 6.64
N LEU A 641 16.93 11.64 7.92
CA LEU A 641 17.93 11.86 8.95
C LEU A 641 18.63 10.57 9.39
N THR A 642 18.11 9.36 9.16
CA THR A 642 18.93 8.16 9.40
C THR A 642 20.16 8.16 8.50
N LYS A 643 20.02 8.65 7.25
CA LYS A 643 21.16 8.80 6.33
C LYS A 643 22.07 9.98 6.72
N ASP A 644 21.51 11.07 7.24
CA ASP A 644 22.31 12.25 7.62
C ASP A 644 22.89 12.21 9.04
N LEU A 645 22.28 11.47 9.99
CA LEU A 645 22.85 11.09 11.30
C LEU A 645 23.94 10.04 11.15
N VAL A 646 23.83 9.13 10.18
CA VAL A 646 24.94 8.23 9.81
C VAL A 646 26.14 9.02 9.24
N LYS A 647 25.89 10.17 8.59
CA LYS A 647 26.96 11.10 8.16
C LYS A 647 27.48 11.99 9.29
N ALA A 648 26.62 12.43 10.21
CA ALA A 648 27.02 13.17 11.40
C ALA A 648 27.62 12.19 12.42
N LYS A 649 28.94 11.95 12.37
CA LYS A 649 29.69 11.10 13.31
C LYS A 649 29.37 11.46 14.77
N ARG A 650 28.33 10.84 15.36
CA ARG A 650 28.05 10.91 16.79
C ARG A 650 29.27 10.35 17.52
N ARG A 651 29.79 11.09 18.49
CA ARG A 651 30.90 10.63 19.32
C ARG A 651 30.40 9.43 20.13
N ARG A 652 31.01 8.26 19.92
CA ARG A 652 30.75 7.06 20.72
C ARG A 652 31.24 7.29 22.14
N ASN A 653 30.61 6.62 23.09
CA ASN A 653 31.14 6.55 24.45
C ASN A 653 32.49 5.82 24.39
N ASP A 654 33.49 6.29 25.14
CA ASP A 654 34.80 5.62 25.24
C ASP A 654 34.70 4.37 26.16
N LEU A 655 33.69 3.52 25.91
CA LEU A 655 33.43 2.25 26.58
C LEU A 655 33.72 1.09 25.62
N ILE A 656 34.70 0.29 25.99
CA ILE A 656 35.05 -0.96 25.30
C ILE A 656 34.51 -2.13 26.12
N VAL A 657 33.75 -3.04 25.50
CA VAL A 657 33.21 -4.23 26.18
C VAL A 657 33.92 -5.47 25.64
N ILE A 658 34.55 -6.24 26.52
CA ILE A 658 35.25 -7.49 26.16
C ILE A 658 34.38 -8.69 26.53
N ALA A 659 33.90 -9.38 25.50
CA ALA A 659 33.09 -10.58 25.54
C ALA A 659 33.83 -11.82 25.02
N SER A 660 35.16 -11.75 24.85
CA SER A 660 35.98 -12.86 24.35
C SER A 660 35.98 -14.11 25.24
N LEU A 661 35.58 -13.98 26.52
CA LEU A 661 35.44 -15.09 27.46
C LEU A 661 34.04 -15.75 27.44
N ILE A 662 33.10 -15.22 26.64
CA ILE A 662 31.70 -15.71 26.62
C ILE A 662 31.55 -16.73 25.49
N ASP A 663 31.08 -17.93 25.82
CA ASP A 663 30.91 -19.02 24.84
C ASP A 663 29.53 -19.03 24.17
N ARG A 664 28.48 -18.58 24.89
CA ARG A 664 27.10 -18.72 24.41
C ARG A 664 26.70 -17.61 23.44
N ILE A 665 26.39 -17.97 22.19
CA ILE A 665 25.91 -17.07 21.13
C ILE A 665 24.77 -16.13 21.58
N PRO A 666 23.71 -16.59 22.29
CA PRO A 666 22.64 -15.69 22.73
C PRO A 666 23.11 -14.57 23.66
N ASN A 667 24.12 -14.84 24.50
CA ASN A 667 24.67 -13.84 25.41
C ASN A 667 25.47 -12.79 24.64
N ILE A 668 26.28 -13.20 23.66
CA ILE A 668 27.06 -12.30 22.81
C ILE A 668 26.12 -11.45 21.93
N ALA A 669 25.08 -12.05 21.35
CA ALA A 669 24.11 -11.34 20.51
C ALA A 669 23.27 -10.32 21.30
N GLY A 670 22.82 -10.68 22.51
CA GLY A 670 22.14 -9.75 23.41
C GLY A 670 23.05 -8.60 23.86
N LEU A 671 24.33 -8.89 24.09
CA LEU A 671 25.33 -7.88 24.44
C LEU A 671 25.65 -6.96 23.25
N CYS A 672 25.73 -7.48 22.03
CA CYS A 672 25.89 -6.69 20.80
C CYS A 672 24.79 -5.64 20.64
N ARG A 673 23.54 -6.07 20.83
CA ARG A 673 22.39 -5.16 20.82
C ARG A 673 22.47 -4.11 21.94
N THR A 674 22.89 -4.51 23.13
CA THR A 674 23.02 -3.60 24.27
C THR A 674 24.12 -2.56 24.05
N CYS A 675 25.28 -2.97 23.55
CA CYS A 675 26.40 -2.10 23.22
C CYS A 675 26.04 -1.09 22.12
N GLU A 676 25.25 -1.51 21.12
CA GLU A 676 24.76 -0.63 20.07
C GLU A 676 23.83 0.45 20.63
N ILE A 677 22.81 0.05 21.40
CA ILE A 677 21.82 0.96 22.01
C ILE A 677 22.49 2.00 22.93
N PHE A 678 23.47 1.58 23.72
CA PHE A 678 24.23 2.49 24.61
C PHE A 678 25.47 3.11 23.95
N ASN A 679 25.61 2.97 22.63
CA ASN A 679 26.62 3.61 21.81
C ASN A 679 28.07 3.40 22.30
N ALA A 680 28.40 2.17 22.68
CA ALA A 680 29.76 1.76 23.04
C ALA A 680 30.75 1.96 21.87
N SER A 681 32.03 2.15 22.18
CA SER A 681 33.06 2.37 21.15
C SER A 681 33.42 1.08 20.42
N LEU A 682 33.52 -0.04 21.15
CA LEU A 682 33.95 -1.32 20.61
C LEU A 682 33.39 -2.50 21.43
N LEU A 683 32.92 -3.52 20.72
CA LEU A 683 32.64 -4.85 21.28
C LEU A 683 33.70 -5.85 20.83
N VAL A 684 34.43 -6.43 21.77
CA VAL A 684 35.49 -7.41 21.51
C VAL A 684 34.93 -8.82 21.71
N VAL A 685 35.14 -9.70 20.74
CA VAL A 685 34.63 -11.08 20.74
C VAL A 685 35.74 -12.08 20.41
N ASN A 686 35.56 -13.35 20.80
CA ASN A 686 36.54 -14.41 20.52
C ASN A 686 36.59 -14.80 19.02
N ASN A 687 35.46 -14.66 18.31
CA ASN A 687 35.34 -15.03 16.91
C ASN A 687 34.35 -14.08 16.20
N ILE A 688 34.82 -13.34 15.20
CA ILE A 688 33.98 -12.36 14.49
C ILE A 688 32.95 -13.02 13.57
N LYS A 689 33.17 -14.27 13.16
CA LYS A 689 32.27 -15.01 12.25
C LYS A 689 30.90 -15.30 12.86
N LEU A 690 30.79 -15.21 14.19
CA LEU A 690 29.52 -15.34 14.92
C LEU A 690 28.45 -14.36 14.41
N LYS A 691 28.85 -13.19 13.88
CA LYS A 691 27.91 -12.20 13.32
C LYS A 691 27.13 -12.70 12.10
N GLU A 692 27.59 -13.76 11.43
CA GLU A 692 26.96 -14.33 10.24
C GLU A 692 25.99 -15.48 10.59
N GLU A 693 25.96 -15.92 11.85
CA GLU A 693 25.10 -17.01 12.29
C GLU A 693 23.64 -16.58 12.48
N VAL A 694 22.71 -17.47 12.13
CA VAL A 694 21.25 -17.23 12.25
C VAL A 694 20.82 -16.99 13.70
N ASN A 695 21.40 -17.73 14.64
CA ASN A 695 21.10 -17.58 16.07
C ASN A 695 21.62 -16.25 16.65
N PHE A 696 22.66 -15.67 16.04
CA PHE A 696 23.16 -14.36 16.43
C PHE A 696 22.26 -13.26 15.86
N THR A 697 22.02 -13.28 14.54
CA THR A 697 21.26 -12.25 13.81
C THR A 697 19.81 -12.13 14.25
N SER A 698 19.18 -13.24 14.67
CA SER A 698 17.81 -13.23 15.21
C SER A 698 17.69 -12.49 16.55
N ILE A 699 18.75 -12.46 17.37
CA ILE A 699 18.77 -11.83 18.70
C ILE A 699 19.34 -10.40 18.63
N SER A 700 20.36 -10.18 17.79
CA SER A 700 20.97 -8.86 17.59
C SER A 700 20.07 -7.90 16.81
N VAL A 701 19.13 -8.40 16.00
CA VAL A 701 18.17 -7.60 15.22
C VAL A 701 18.86 -6.49 14.43
N ALA A 702 19.87 -6.86 13.62
CA ALA A 702 20.69 -5.97 12.79
C ALA A 702 21.66 -5.03 13.54
N SER A 703 21.76 -5.09 14.87
CA SER A 703 22.71 -4.28 15.66
C SER A 703 24.17 -4.50 15.25
N GLU A 704 24.51 -5.69 14.74
CA GLU A 704 25.85 -6.05 14.26
C GLU A 704 26.31 -5.26 13.04
N ARG A 705 25.38 -4.62 12.31
CA ARG A 705 25.72 -3.74 11.18
C ARG A 705 26.23 -2.38 11.66
N TRP A 706 25.87 -1.98 12.88
CA TRP A 706 26.10 -0.65 13.41
C TRP A 706 27.10 -0.64 14.56
N MET A 707 27.28 -1.75 15.28
CA MET A 707 28.23 -1.89 16.38
C MET A 707 29.61 -2.29 15.87
N PRO A 708 30.68 -1.48 16.08
CA PRO A 708 32.04 -1.89 15.82
C PRO A 708 32.40 -3.12 16.63
N MET A 709 32.90 -4.15 15.96
CA MET A 709 33.32 -5.42 16.56
C MET A 709 34.74 -5.78 16.16
N GLN A 710 35.53 -6.28 17.12
CA GLN A 710 36.90 -6.75 16.89
C GLN A 710 37.07 -8.17 17.43
N GLU A 711 37.80 -9.00 16.68
CA GLU A 711 38.22 -10.32 17.14
C GLU A 711 39.48 -10.21 17.99
N VAL A 712 39.43 -10.74 19.21
CA VAL A 712 40.59 -10.95 20.09
C VAL A 712 40.40 -12.29 20.78
N GLY A 713 41.29 -13.23 20.50
CA GLY A 713 41.26 -14.55 21.12
C GLY A 713 41.54 -14.49 22.61
N GLU A 714 41.14 -15.52 23.37
CA GLU A 714 41.37 -15.55 24.83
C GLU A 714 42.85 -15.37 25.21
N GLU A 715 43.78 -15.89 24.39
CA GLU A 715 45.23 -15.80 24.60
C GLU A 715 45.77 -14.38 24.38
N ASP A 716 45.08 -13.58 23.57
CA ASP A 716 45.50 -12.23 23.16
C ASP A 716 44.89 -11.14 24.06
N ILE A 717 43.96 -11.50 24.96
CA ILE A 717 43.33 -10.54 25.90
C ILE A 717 44.38 -9.77 26.73
N PRO A 718 45.43 -10.40 27.30
CA PRO A 718 46.44 -9.67 28.07
C PRO A 718 47.13 -8.55 27.25
N GLU A 719 47.53 -8.85 26.01
CA GLU A 719 48.17 -7.86 25.13
C GLU A 719 47.20 -6.73 24.77
N PHE A 720 45.94 -7.07 24.51
CA PHE A 720 44.90 -6.08 24.25
C PHE A 720 44.64 -5.17 25.46
N LEU A 721 44.54 -5.73 26.68
CA LEU A 721 44.35 -4.96 27.91
C LEU A 721 45.51 -4.00 28.16
N GLU A 722 46.76 -4.46 28.01
CA GLU A 722 47.96 -3.63 28.18
C GLU A 722 47.98 -2.47 27.17
N SER A 723 47.63 -2.75 25.91
CA SER A 723 47.51 -1.73 24.85
C SER A 723 46.45 -0.68 25.21
N LYS A 724 45.26 -1.09 25.69
CA LYS A 724 44.21 -0.14 26.11
C LYS A 724 44.59 0.66 27.35
N LYS A 725 45.33 0.07 28.28
CA LYS A 725 45.90 0.79 29.43
C LYS A 725 46.85 1.91 28.98
N GLN A 726 47.71 1.65 27.99
CA GLN A 726 48.61 2.65 27.40
C GLN A 726 47.84 3.76 26.65
N GLU A 727 46.68 3.44 26.05
CA GLU A 727 45.76 4.41 25.45
C GLU A 727 44.97 5.25 26.48
N GLY A 728 45.16 4.99 27.78
CA GLY A 728 44.55 5.72 28.88
C GLY A 728 43.16 5.22 29.27
N TYR A 729 42.80 3.97 28.94
CA TYR A 729 41.60 3.32 29.47
C TYR A 729 41.85 2.75 30.87
N VAL A 730 40.84 2.86 31.72
CA VAL A 730 40.82 2.15 33.00
C VAL A 730 40.22 0.76 32.80
N LEU A 731 40.92 -0.26 33.25
CA LEU A 731 40.54 -1.65 33.07
C LEU A 731 39.63 -2.11 34.23
N CYS A 732 38.35 -2.33 33.92
CA CYS A 732 37.34 -2.77 34.88
C CYS A 732 36.87 -4.19 34.56
N GLY A 733 36.81 -5.07 35.56
CA GLY A 733 36.19 -6.39 35.43
C GLY A 733 34.84 -6.45 36.12
N LEU A 734 33.82 -7.00 35.45
CA LEU A 734 32.54 -7.28 36.08
C LEU A 734 32.58 -8.67 36.73
N GLU A 735 32.94 -8.72 38.01
CA GLU A 735 33.17 -9.96 38.73
C GLU A 735 32.93 -9.80 40.23
N GLN A 736 32.47 -10.86 40.89
CA GLN A 736 32.28 -10.90 42.34
C GLN A 736 33.58 -11.30 43.03
N THR A 737 34.26 -10.34 43.65
CA THR A 737 35.50 -10.54 44.40
C THR A 737 35.37 -9.89 45.78
N THR A 738 36.21 -10.28 46.73
CA THR A 738 36.24 -9.66 48.07
C THR A 738 36.59 -8.17 48.07
N THR A 739 37.13 -7.68 46.96
CA THR A 739 37.58 -6.31 46.77
C THR A 739 36.77 -5.57 45.69
N SER A 740 35.67 -6.15 45.20
CA SER A 740 34.87 -5.54 44.14
C SER A 740 34.14 -4.32 44.68
N ALA A 741 34.18 -3.23 43.93
CA ALA A 741 33.34 -2.07 44.18
C ALA A 741 31.88 -2.40 43.84
N THR A 742 30.94 -1.96 44.68
CA THR A 742 29.52 -2.13 44.40
C THR A 742 29.08 -1.19 43.27
N LEU A 743 28.44 -1.73 42.22
CA LEU A 743 28.10 -0.98 41.00
C LEU A 743 27.35 0.34 41.27
N GLY A 744 26.44 0.37 42.24
CA GLY A 744 25.65 1.57 42.56
C GLY A 744 26.45 2.71 43.21
N GLU A 745 27.66 2.43 43.71
CA GLU A 745 28.55 3.38 44.37
C GLU A 745 29.83 3.64 43.55
N PHE A 746 30.02 2.89 42.47
CA PHE A 746 31.21 3.00 41.62
C PHE A 746 31.08 4.16 40.63
N GLU A 747 32.06 5.07 40.65
CA GLU A 747 32.15 6.16 39.67
C GLU A 747 32.92 5.69 38.43
N PHE A 748 32.25 5.62 37.29
CA PHE A 748 32.87 5.18 36.05
C PHE A 748 33.82 6.25 35.48
N PRO A 749 35.03 5.84 35.06
CA PRO A 749 35.95 6.70 34.31
C PRO A 749 35.43 6.94 32.90
N ASP A 750 35.80 8.07 32.30
CA ASP A 750 35.32 8.44 30.95
C ASP A 750 35.77 7.44 29.88
N ARG A 751 36.98 6.86 30.05
CA ARG A 751 37.54 5.78 29.22
C ARG A 751 37.57 4.49 30.01
N CYS A 752 36.66 3.58 29.70
CA CYS A 752 36.48 2.33 30.45
C CYS A 752 36.59 1.12 29.53
N VAL A 753 37.37 0.12 29.95
CA VAL A 753 37.30 -1.24 29.41
C VAL A 753 36.53 -2.08 30.40
N LEU A 754 35.46 -2.74 29.95
CA LEU A 754 34.65 -3.65 30.74
C LEU A 754 34.91 -5.10 30.29
N LEU A 755 35.64 -5.86 31.11
CA LEU A 755 35.88 -7.29 30.91
C LEU A 755 34.78 -8.11 31.57
N LEU A 756 34.12 -8.97 30.78
CA LEU A 756 33.10 -9.92 31.26
C LEU A 756 33.70 -11.31 31.40
N GLY A 757 33.39 -12.01 32.49
CA GLY A 757 33.89 -13.36 32.78
C GLY A 757 33.14 -14.48 32.04
N LYS A 758 33.72 -15.69 32.08
CA LYS A 758 33.07 -16.92 31.60
C LYS A 758 31.85 -17.24 32.45
N GLU A 759 30.76 -17.79 31.88
CA GLU A 759 29.51 -18.03 32.62
C GLU A 759 29.65 -18.94 33.84
N ARG A 760 30.67 -19.82 33.84
CA ARG A 760 30.91 -20.77 34.94
C ARG A 760 32.15 -20.46 35.78
N GLN A 761 33.17 -19.90 35.14
CA GLN A 761 34.52 -19.77 35.71
C GLN A 761 34.86 -18.32 36.07
N GLY A 762 34.04 -17.36 35.66
CA GLY A 762 34.30 -15.95 35.88
C GLY A 762 35.50 -15.45 35.08
N ILE A 763 36.11 -14.36 35.55
CA ILE A 763 37.36 -13.82 35.01
C ILE A 763 38.54 -14.64 35.56
N PRO A 764 39.43 -15.20 34.71
CA PRO A 764 40.56 -15.98 35.18
C PRO A 764 41.59 -15.12 35.93
N ALA A 765 42.29 -15.72 36.89
CA ALA A 765 43.13 -15.00 37.85
C ALA A 765 44.26 -14.18 37.21
N ASN A 766 44.83 -14.65 36.10
CA ASN A 766 45.85 -13.93 35.33
C ASN A 766 45.31 -12.61 34.75
N LEU A 767 44.03 -12.57 34.33
CA LEU A 767 43.39 -11.35 33.85
C LEU A 767 42.92 -10.46 35.00
N LEU A 768 42.40 -11.04 36.09
CA LEU A 768 42.01 -10.28 37.30
C LEU A 768 43.15 -9.43 37.84
N GLN A 769 44.40 -9.92 37.81
CA GLN A 769 45.58 -9.19 38.27
C GLN A 769 45.94 -7.97 37.40
N MET A 770 45.45 -7.92 36.15
CA MET A 770 45.72 -6.82 35.22
C MET A 770 44.70 -5.69 35.35
N LEU A 771 43.54 -5.96 35.96
CA LEU A 771 42.46 -5.00 36.10
C LEU A 771 42.80 -3.93 37.13
N ASP A 772 42.43 -2.69 36.84
CA ASP A 772 42.57 -1.57 37.76
C ASP A 772 41.48 -1.61 38.83
N GLN A 773 40.28 -2.11 38.48
CA GLN A 773 39.13 -2.24 39.37
C GLN A 773 38.28 -3.48 39.04
N THR A 774 37.59 -4.01 40.04
CA THR A 774 36.54 -5.02 39.84
C THR A 774 35.23 -4.46 40.37
N ILE A 775 34.14 -4.74 39.67
CA ILE A 775 32.81 -4.20 39.94
C ILE A 775 31.87 -5.38 40.14
N GLU A 776 31.05 -5.34 41.19
CA GLU A 776 30.01 -6.32 41.43
C GLU A 776 28.62 -5.71 41.49
N ILE A 777 27.63 -6.49 41.03
CA ILE A 777 26.22 -6.12 41.15
C ILE A 777 25.70 -6.71 42.47
N PRO A 778 25.17 -5.88 43.40
CA PRO A 778 24.65 -6.38 44.66
C PRO A 778 23.43 -7.28 44.42
N GLN A 779 23.41 -8.47 45.03
CA GLN A 779 22.35 -9.47 44.85
C GLN A 779 21.61 -9.71 46.18
N GLN A 780 20.29 -9.86 46.11
CA GLN A 780 19.42 -10.11 47.28
C GLN A 780 18.82 -11.52 47.29
N GLY A 781 18.96 -12.27 46.19
CA GLY A 781 18.38 -13.60 46.02
C GLY A 781 19.31 -14.74 46.43
N ILE A 782 18.82 -15.97 46.25
CA ILE A 782 19.55 -17.22 46.58
C ILE A 782 20.44 -17.67 45.40
N THR A 783 20.09 -17.31 44.17
CA THR A 783 20.86 -17.66 42.97
C THR A 783 22.25 -17.04 43.04
N ARG A 784 23.27 -17.83 42.69
CA ARG A 784 24.69 -17.47 42.87
C ARG A 784 25.13 -16.25 42.06
N SER A 785 24.64 -16.12 40.82
CA SER A 785 25.02 -15.04 39.92
C SER A 785 23.95 -14.79 38.85
N LEU A 786 23.98 -13.59 38.28
CA LEU A 786 23.18 -13.20 37.11
C LEU A 786 23.74 -13.80 35.81
N ASN A 787 22.91 -13.86 34.77
CA ASN A 787 23.38 -14.16 33.42
C ASN A 787 24.37 -13.08 32.95
N VAL A 788 25.50 -13.48 32.35
CA VAL A 788 26.58 -12.57 31.93
C VAL A 788 26.14 -11.43 31.01
N HIS A 789 25.19 -11.64 30.09
CA HIS A 789 24.68 -10.54 29.25
C HIS A 789 23.84 -9.56 30.05
N VAL A 790 23.06 -10.05 31.03
CA VAL A 790 22.23 -9.22 31.90
C VAL A 790 23.14 -8.40 32.81
N SER A 791 24.17 -9.02 33.39
CA SER A 791 25.18 -8.33 34.18
C SER A 791 25.87 -7.23 33.35
N GLY A 792 26.31 -7.57 32.14
CA GLY A 792 26.88 -6.61 31.20
C GLY A 792 25.93 -5.45 30.91
N ALA A 793 24.64 -5.74 30.65
CA ALA A 793 23.65 -4.71 30.37
C ALA A 793 23.40 -3.76 31.53
N ILE A 794 23.32 -4.26 32.76
CA ILE A 794 23.15 -3.43 33.96
C ILE A 794 24.36 -2.51 34.14
N CYS A 795 25.57 -3.04 33.96
CA CYS A 795 26.81 -2.27 34.08
C CYS A 795 26.94 -1.21 32.98
N ILE A 796 26.64 -1.56 31.73
CA ILE A 796 26.67 -0.63 30.58
C ILE A 796 25.63 0.48 30.77
N TYR A 797 24.44 0.16 31.28
CA TYR A 797 23.41 1.15 31.58
C TYR A 797 23.88 2.14 32.64
N GLU A 798 24.47 1.67 33.74
CA GLU A 798 24.96 2.55 34.81
C GLU A 798 26.11 3.45 34.31
N PHE A 799 27.03 2.91 33.51
CA PHE A 799 28.05 3.70 32.82
C PHE A 799 27.41 4.81 31.97
N ALA A 800 26.45 4.45 31.10
CA ALA A 800 25.82 5.39 30.17
C ALA A 800 25.05 6.49 30.91
N LYS A 801 24.35 6.13 32.00
CA LYS A 801 23.64 7.05 32.90
C LYS A 801 24.60 8.07 33.53
N GLN A 802 25.75 7.62 34.04
CA GLN A 802 26.77 8.53 34.60
C GLN A 802 27.38 9.46 33.53
N MET A 803 27.64 8.96 32.33
CA MET A 803 28.18 9.78 31.22
C MET A 803 27.19 10.84 30.72
N GLN A 804 25.90 10.50 30.62
CA GLN A 804 24.86 11.46 30.29
C GLN A 804 24.80 12.62 31.31
N TRP A 805 24.91 12.31 32.61
CA TRP A 805 24.92 13.32 33.67
C TRP A 805 26.20 14.18 33.68
N LYS A 806 27.38 13.60 33.39
CA LYS A 806 28.63 14.37 33.20
C LYS A 806 28.53 15.35 32.03
N HIS A 807 27.98 14.91 30.89
CA HIS A 807 27.82 15.75 29.71
C HIS A 807 26.79 16.87 29.90
N ALA A 808 25.66 16.62 30.58
CA ALA A 808 24.65 17.63 30.89
C ALA A 808 25.14 18.73 31.85
N THR A 809 26.05 18.39 32.77
CA THR A 809 26.62 19.35 33.72
C THR A 809 27.67 20.27 33.07
N THR A 810 28.39 19.76 32.06
CA THR A 810 29.42 20.51 31.32
C THR A 810 28.80 21.55 30.37
N THR A 811 27.66 21.26 29.76
CA THR A 811 26.92 22.20 28.89
C THR A 811 26.22 23.32 29.66
N ASN A 812 25.76 23.07 30.89
CA ASN A 812 25.16 24.10 31.75
C ASN A 812 26.21 25.07 32.35
N ASN A 813 27.44 24.63 32.60
CA ASN A 813 28.51 25.52 33.08
C ASN A 813 29.12 26.40 31.98
N ALA A 814 28.96 26.06 30.70
CA ALA A 814 29.42 26.88 29.58
C ALA A 814 28.45 28.05 29.24
N SER A 815 27.22 28.03 29.76
CA SER A 815 26.17 29.03 29.49
C SER A 815 25.83 29.91 30.71
N GLY A 816 26.55 29.75 31.83
CA GLY A 816 26.33 30.54 33.04
C GLY A 816 27.12 31.85 33.07
N SER A 817 26.45 32.94 32.72
CA SER A 817 26.81 34.29 33.15
C SER A 817 27.02 34.34 34.68
N SER A 818 28.12 34.93 35.11
CA SER A 818 28.48 35.19 36.51
C SER A 818 27.32 35.76 37.34
N PRO A 819 27.01 35.22 38.54
CA PRO A 819 26.03 35.84 39.42
C PRO A 819 26.64 37.10 40.06
N SER A 820 25.98 38.24 39.90
CA SER A 820 26.27 39.45 40.68
C SER A 820 25.93 39.21 42.15
N PRO A 821 26.77 39.64 43.11
CA PRO A 821 26.52 39.41 44.53
C PRO A 821 25.43 40.36 45.03
N ALA A 822 24.44 39.80 45.71
CA ALA A 822 23.46 40.59 46.46
C ALA A 822 24.07 41.05 47.80
N VAL A 823 23.91 42.35 48.08
CA VAL A 823 24.00 42.94 49.44
C VAL A 823 22.69 42.70 50.17
#